data_AF-A0A554QWK9-F1
#
_entry.id   AF-A0A554QWK9-F1
#
_cell.length_a   1.000
_cell.length_b   1.000
_cell.length_c   1.000
_cell.angle_alpha   90.00
_cell.angle_beta   90.00
_cell.angle_gamma   90.00
#
_symmetry.space_group_name_H-M   'P 1'
#
loop_
_entity.id
_entity.type
_entity.pdbx_description
1 polymer ?
#
loop_
_entity_poly.entity_id
_entity_poly.type
_entity_poly.pdbx_seq_one_letter_code
_entity_poly.pdbx_strand_id
1 'polypeptide(L)'
;MSSDFFSGSDFPTVVIARADIAAPRYGQLTYTSFDRPSVGRGQALGGWQVKDLAGDLDENEQEAVRAGVNTRLETVVAPPQFPTQEQIDSRPRRLHYGPLPAGAVAYWHSTPAGSDASGRPGNVFVHALVDRTPDLPPLRRPISLWHSTGWLTPYGADVVAGSTLGATADFPEGKSVTLSQIVNFVLDPEVWRIGVLCVLLDAVNHAMHHGGTVILGVEDPDRGAQWIGAVSALMSSSATSHFYFSTYERRPSAEDIDALNAHVVCVPIEDLDDLELPENTVVLSEVETPSLGELGAADGSNHESHRTERNAEVQVSEWSVLAQTVLLDAETALGALGQLDEIAKTDPVRGAEIAWPLAALVSGNNSFSDAHIEARRVLESVPKPVRRIQLPEPAAPLAVSGTRTPGDTPGTTESGEPNLHHILAMPISTPAEIDARWTAFLHFVRRNPGWSMGSGTQVKLFGDVESHPSRRLLEDVRKTAEDFFDRLEGKDSPAESDTPFLIEVEILRFTDLIMHCGLVDDAIVNVVQNLVDLAVVPLLLDDSVAPQFVRDVSSVEAPLRALLRSCLTDGTGAAYFVSRPLGSRVPKAVIEWTLPVDDLPTDGSIRENAEVVAESSVALASDLVLRMLDNSDGHELAGWGQFVPQTLWRVLWEAHNGGFVVGDASKLLTSTHLPEEDLEELAWRFPGIIPPRFLQRIVLSHTGDQGSVDLARSAAHLLTTQADTRRDGSVIVTPPNQRKDDCAVAWARLRSSGRWAEFGAELQFEVTRMRPALVDFCRMSAAEIDALTGDLVDRMMLLLFASRWSRDRYAAPFVPFVGAAQVDALRRSVLGSSDYVSVNITELITSRIIDREWLLATVMLMTSGAPGSKRRKADVLTHVGLGADDGNGLLEFVAGKSLSDLQGFDREGPSPIADMFRDEVRRRRFVDSQAVIDQYRPHAWSWLDHLAAAAYESKENQMWSKLRIGKRNR
;
A
#
# COMPACT_ATOMS: atom_id res chain seq x y z
N MET A 1 45.91 -17.74 -30.33
CA MET A 1 46.82 -16.59 -30.19
C MET A 1 46.12 -15.38 -30.79
N SER A 2 45.93 -14.32 -29.98
CA SER A 2 45.70 -12.89 -30.26
C SER A 2 44.94 -12.44 -31.52
N SER A 3 43.80 -11.71 -31.42
CA SER A 3 43.55 -10.34 -30.91
C SER A 3 43.88 -9.20 -31.90
N ASP A 4 42.81 -8.49 -32.29
CA ASP A 4 42.63 -7.03 -32.45
C ASP A 4 43.61 -6.16 -33.27
N PHE A 5 43.06 -5.25 -34.11
CA PHE A 5 43.01 -3.79 -33.86
C PHE A 5 42.62 -2.91 -35.10
N PHE A 6 42.03 -1.73 -34.78
CA PHE A 6 41.79 -0.47 -35.55
C PHE A 6 40.61 -0.39 -36.53
N SER A 7 39.91 0.74 -36.74
CA SER A 7 39.50 1.95 -35.98
C SER A 7 38.81 2.90 -36.97
N GLY A 8 37.73 3.59 -36.56
CA GLY A 8 37.53 5.01 -36.86
C GLY A 8 36.60 5.45 -38.01
N SER A 9 35.70 6.39 -37.64
CA SER A 9 34.90 7.37 -38.41
C SER A 9 33.62 6.89 -39.08
N ASP A 10 32.47 7.59 -39.07
CA ASP A 10 31.97 8.77 -38.34
C ASP A 10 30.48 8.88 -38.76
N PHE A 11 29.54 8.92 -37.82
CA PHE A 11 28.26 9.63 -37.98
C PHE A 11 27.83 10.14 -36.61
N PRO A 12 27.50 11.44 -36.47
CA PRO A 12 27.18 12.03 -35.18
C PRO A 12 25.76 11.61 -34.79
N THR A 13 25.65 10.68 -33.83
CA THR A 13 24.43 10.55 -33.05
C THR A 13 24.34 11.81 -32.19
N VAL A 14 23.54 12.77 -32.63
CA VAL A 14 23.00 13.79 -31.75
C VAL A 14 22.16 13.04 -30.72
N VAL A 15 22.78 12.68 -29.60
CA VAL A 15 22.07 12.39 -28.36
C VAL A 15 21.45 13.72 -27.97
N ILE A 16 20.19 13.93 -28.37
CA ILE A 16 19.35 14.88 -27.67
C ILE A 16 19.22 14.27 -26.28
N ALA A 17 20.04 14.77 -25.35
CA ALA A 17 19.71 14.71 -23.94
C ALA A 17 18.30 15.31 -23.83
N ARG A 18 17.29 14.44 -23.70
CA ARG A 18 16.01 14.85 -23.14
C ARG A 18 16.38 15.34 -21.75
N ALA A 19 16.43 16.65 -21.58
CA ALA A 19 16.26 17.23 -20.27
C ALA A 19 15.03 16.55 -19.65
N ASP A 20 15.17 16.02 -18.45
CA ASP A 20 14.07 15.48 -17.66
C ASP A 20 13.00 16.57 -17.52
N ILE A 21 12.02 16.55 -18.43
CA ILE A 21 10.79 17.30 -18.25
C ILE A 21 10.00 16.44 -17.28
N ALA A 22 9.97 16.85 -16.01
CA ALA A 22 9.12 16.23 -15.00
C ALA A 22 7.71 16.05 -15.57
N ALA A 23 7.15 14.84 -15.44
CA ALA A 23 5.80 14.55 -15.91
C ALA A 23 4.81 15.59 -15.34
N PRO A 24 3.80 16.03 -16.11
CA PRO A 24 2.83 17.01 -15.63
C PRO A 24 2.10 16.47 -14.39
N ARG A 25 1.72 17.33 -13.44
CA ARG A 25 1.00 16.91 -12.23
C ARG A 25 -0.27 16.09 -12.52
N TYR A 26 -0.99 16.50 -13.57
CA TYR A 26 -2.27 15.91 -13.93
C TYR A 26 -2.19 15.05 -15.20
N GLY A 27 -2.79 13.87 -15.13
CA GLY A 27 -3.08 12.99 -16.27
C GLY A 27 -4.58 12.83 -16.46
N GLN A 28 -5.06 12.63 -17.69
CA GLN A 28 -6.48 12.41 -17.98
C GLN A 28 -6.69 11.21 -18.90
N LEU A 29 -7.74 10.44 -18.64
CA LEU A 29 -8.12 9.25 -19.41
C LEU A 29 -9.63 9.24 -19.62
N THR A 30 -10.08 8.93 -20.85
CA THR A 30 -11.50 8.65 -21.11
C THR A 30 -11.72 7.18 -21.45
N TYR A 31 -12.77 6.59 -20.91
CA TYR A 31 -13.13 5.19 -21.10
C TYR A 31 -14.62 5.05 -21.39
N THR A 32 -14.96 4.38 -22.48
CA THR A 32 -16.35 4.22 -22.96
C THR A 32 -16.43 3.10 -24.01
N SER A 33 -17.64 2.60 -24.30
CA SER A 33 -17.88 1.82 -25.51
C SER A 33 -17.98 2.76 -26.72
N PHE A 34 -17.15 2.56 -27.75
CA PHE A 34 -17.22 3.26 -29.04
C PHE A 34 -16.53 2.49 -30.17
N ASP A 35 -16.82 2.87 -31.42
CA ASP A 35 -16.17 2.31 -32.60
C ASP A 35 -14.94 3.15 -33.01
N ARG A 36 -13.77 2.52 -33.03
CA ARG A 36 -12.54 3.17 -33.48
C ARG A 36 -12.50 3.19 -35.02
N PRO A 37 -12.25 4.34 -35.68
CA PRO A 37 -11.97 4.35 -37.11
C PRO A 37 -10.67 3.58 -37.37
N SER A 38 -10.75 2.46 -38.09
CA SER A 38 -9.57 1.67 -38.42
C SER A 38 -8.72 2.35 -39.50
N VAL A 39 -7.42 2.47 -39.24
CA VAL A 39 -6.44 2.86 -40.26
C VAL A 39 -6.12 1.61 -41.10
N GLY A 40 -6.97 1.34 -42.10
CA GLY A 40 -6.80 0.22 -43.04
C GLY A 40 -8.06 -0.64 -43.20
N ARG A 41 -8.23 -1.30 -44.36
CA ARG A 41 -9.37 -2.19 -44.67
C ARG A 41 -9.41 -3.38 -43.69
N GLY A 42 -10.10 -3.19 -42.56
CA GLY A 42 -10.33 -4.20 -41.53
C GLY A 42 -11.36 -3.67 -40.52
N GLN A 43 -12.23 -4.54 -40.05
CA GLN A 43 -13.41 -4.26 -39.20
C GLN A 43 -13.15 -3.27 -38.06
N ALA A 44 -14.12 -2.40 -37.78
CA ALA A 44 -14.14 -1.55 -36.59
C ALA A 44 -14.08 -2.43 -35.33
N LEU A 45 -13.06 -2.21 -34.48
CA LEU A 45 -12.96 -2.82 -33.16
C LEU A 45 -13.90 -2.05 -32.22
N GLY A 46 -15.14 -2.52 -32.10
CA GLY A 46 -16.14 -1.99 -31.16
C GLY A 46 -16.02 -2.64 -29.77
N GLY A 47 -16.32 -1.87 -28.72
CA GLY A 47 -16.34 -2.34 -27.33
C GLY A 47 -15.77 -1.33 -26.33
N TRP A 48 -15.77 -1.71 -25.06
CA TRP A 48 -15.23 -0.93 -23.95
C TRP A 48 -13.71 -0.81 -24.05
N GLN A 49 -13.21 0.43 -24.17
CA GLN A 49 -11.79 0.69 -24.31
C GLN A 49 -11.43 2.12 -23.89
N VAL A 50 -10.13 2.37 -23.71
CA VAL A 50 -9.60 3.72 -23.57
C VAL A 50 -9.81 4.47 -24.88
N LYS A 51 -10.49 5.60 -24.81
CA LYS A 51 -10.81 6.44 -25.97
C LYS A 51 -9.71 7.45 -26.25
N ASP A 52 -9.33 8.22 -25.23
CA ASP A 52 -8.39 9.33 -25.35
C ASP A 52 -7.56 9.47 -24.07
N LEU A 53 -6.35 10.03 -24.20
CA LEU A 53 -5.36 10.20 -23.14
C LEU A 53 -4.75 11.62 -23.21
N ALA A 54 -4.47 12.21 -22.06
CA ALA A 54 -3.71 13.46 -21.95
C ALA A 54 -2.83 13.46 -20.69
N GLY A 55 -1.81 14.33 -20.65
CA GLY A 55 -0.93 14.50 -19.49
C GLY A 55 0.06 13.35 -19.27
N ASP A 56 0.55 12.76 -20.36
CA ASP A 56 1.63 11.76 -20.38
C ASP A 56 1.43 10.60 -19.40
N LEU A 57 0.22 10.04 -19.33
CA LEU A 57 -0.07 8.84 -18.54
C LEU A 57 0.70 7.62 -19.08
N ASP A 58 1.50 6.99 -18.23
CA ASP A 58 2.20 5.76 -18.59
C ASP A 58 1.28 4.52 -18.58
N GLU A 59 1.77 3.36 -19.00
CA GLU A 59 0.96 2.13 -19.10
C GLU A 59 0.50 1.62 -17.72
N ASN A 60 1.29 1.81 -16.66
CA ASN A 60 0.96 1.38 -15.31
C ASN A 60 -0.14 2.26 -14.72
N GLU A 61 -0.03 3.58 -14.89
CA GLU A 61 -1.04 4.54 -14.50
C GLU A 61 -2.35 4.29 -15.25
N GLN A 62 -2.29 4.02 -16.56
CA GLN A 62 -3.47 3.65 -17.33
C GLN A 62 -4.11 2.35 -16.84
N GLU A 63 -3.34 1.34 -16.44
CA GLU A 63 -3.88 0.11 -15.86
C GLU A 63 -4.52 0.36 -14.49
N ALA A 64 -3.86 1.13 -13.62
CA ALA A 64 -4.37 1.46 -12.30
C ALA A 64 -5.67 2.28 -12.38
N VAL A 65 -5.72 3.29 -13.27
CA VAL A 65 -6.93 4.08 -13.51
C VAL A 65 -8.05 3.22 -14.11
N ARG A 66 -7.72 2.30 -15.04
CA ARG A 66 -8.70 1.38 -15.62
C ARG A 66 -9.28 0.42 -14.60
N ALA A 67 -8.51 -0.02 -13.61
CA ALA A 67 -8.99 -0.91 -12.56
C ALA A 67 -10.12 -0.28 -11.73
N GLY A 68 -10.10 1.04 -11.55
CA GLY A 68 -11.17 1.80 -10.87
C GLY A 68 -12.38 2.16 -11.76
N VAL A 69 -12.37 1.80 -13.06
CA VAL A 69 -13.48 2.12 -13.96
C VAL A 69 -14.67 1.17 -13.72
N ASN A 70 -15.74 1.72 -13.18
CA ASN A 70 -17.04 1.05 -13.12
C ASN A 70 -17.89 1.39 -14.36
N THR A 71 -18.09 0.41 -15.25
CA THR A 71 -18.87 0.56 -16.49
C THR A 71 -20.38 0.45 -16.28
N ARG A 72 -20.85 0.24 -15.05
CA ARG A 72 -22.27 0.27 -14.67
C ARG A 72 -22.60 1.61 -14.02
N LEU A 73 -23.67 2.23 -14.49
CA LEU A 73 -24.27 3.41 -13.88
C LEU A 73 -25.78 3.34 -14.06
N GLU A 74 -26.43 2.63 -13.15
CA GLU A 74 -27.88 2.47 -13.16
C GLU A 74 -28.56 3.74 -12.65
N THR A 75 -29.72 4.10 -13.19
CA THR A 75 -30.45 5.32 -12.83
C THR A 75 -31.77 4.98 -12.16
N VAL A 76 -32.16 5.74 -11.12
CA VAL A 76 -33.41 5.48 -10.36
C VAL A 76 -34.60 5.54 -11.31
N VAL A 77 -34.64 6.60 -12.11
CA VAL A 77 -35.56 6.74 -13.22
C VAL A 77 -34.82 6.45 -14.51
N ALA A 78 -35.27 5.45 -15.27
CA ALA A 78 -34.72 5.18 -16.59
C ALA A 78 -35.00 6.36 -17.54
N PRO A 79 -34.00 6.87 -18.27
CA PRO A 79 -34.23 7.96 -19.22
C PRO A 79 -35.20 7.50 -20.32
N PRO A 80 -36.08 8.39 -20.81
CA PRO A 80 -36.94 8.06 -21.94
C PRO A 80 -36.11 7.74 -23.19
N GLN A 81 -36.68 6.98 -24.13
CA GLN A 81 -35.97 6.55 -25.34
C GLN A 81 -35.41 7.72 -26.17
N PHE A 82 -36.08 8.88 -26.15
CA PHE A 82 -35.66 10.11 -26.78
C PHE A 82 -35.66 11.24 -25.74
N PRO A 83 -34.58 11.42 -24.97
CA PRO A 83 -34.53 12.46 -23.96
C PRO A 83 -34.37 13.84 -24.60
N THR A 84 -35.03 14.82 -24.01
CA THR A 84 -34.83 16.24 -24.30
C THR A 84 -33.46 16.70 -23.81
N GLN A 85 -33.00 17.88 -24.27
CA GLN A 85 -31.72 18.44 -23.80
C GLN A 85 -31.73 18.68 -22.27
N GLU A 86 -32.86 19.14 -21.72
CA GLU A 86 -32.99 19.33 -20.26
C GLU A 86 -32.83 18.01 -19.49
N GLN A 87 -33.43 16.92 -19.99
CA GLN A 87 -33.28 15.58 -19.41
C GLN A 87 -31.86 15.00 -19.58
N ILE A 88 -31.18 15.38 -20.66
CA ILE A 88 -29.78 15.06 -20.92
C ILE A 88 -28.90 15.79 -19.88
N ASP A 89 -29.14 17.08 -19.65
CA ASP A 89 -28.32 17.87 -18.73
C ASP A 89 -28.54 17.46 -17.26
N SER A 90 -29.76 16.99 -16.93
CA SER A 90 -30.17 16.53 -15.59
C SER A 90 -29.87 15.07 -15.28
N ARG A 91 -29.08 14.36 -16.11
CA ARG A 91 -28.74 12.96 -15.85
C ARG A 91 -27.96 12.83 -14.53
N PRO A 92 -28.13 11.72 -13.79
CA PRO A 92 -27.31 11.45 -12.61
C PRO A 92 -25.84 11.33 -13.04
N ARG A 93 -24.96 11.81 -12.17
CA ARG A 93 -23.51 11.74 -12.33
C ARG A 93 -22.97 10.96 -11.15
N ARG A 94 -21.88 10.22 -11.36
CA ARG A 94 -21.08 9.66 -10.28
C ARG A 94 -19.70 10.28 -10.36
N LEU A 95 -19.29 10.93 -9.30
CA LEU A 95 -17.91 11.30 -9.02
C LEU A 95 -17.42 10.38 -7.90
N HIS A 96 -16.42 9.57 -8.24
CA HIS A 96 -15.66 8.76 -7.31
C HIS A 96 -14.26 9.34 -7.18
N TYR A 97 -13.74 9.45 -5.96
CA TYR A 97 -12.39 9.89 -5.66
C TYR A 97 -11.72 8.85 -4.75
N GLY A 98 -10.54 8.39 -5.13
CA GLY A 98 -9.85 7.30 -4.44
C GLY A 98 -8.35 7.25 -4.71
N PRO A 99 -7.61 6.42 -3.94
CA PRO A 99 -6.17 6.34 -4.00
C PRO A 99 -5.67 5.54 -5.21
N LEU A 100 -4.49 5.91 -5.69
CA LEU A 100 -3.67 5.16 -6.64
C LEU A 100 -2.33 4.76 -5.96
N PRO A 101 -1.53 3.87 -6.59
CA PRO A 101 -0.19 3.56 -6.09
C PRO A 101 0.70 4.81 -5.92
N ALA A 102 1.73 4.70 -5.08
CA ALA A 102 2.74 5.74 -4.86
C ALA A 102 2.19 7.09 -4.33
N GLY A 103 1.03 7.07 -3.64
CA GLY A 103 0.44 8.28 -3.05
C GLY A 103 -0.28 9.20 -4.04
N ALA A 104 -0.39 8.79 -5.31
CA ALA A 104 -1.24 9.48 -6.27
C ALA A 104 -2.73 9.22 -5.97
N VAL A 105 -3.60 10.02 -6.56
CA VAL A 105 -5.05 9.87 -6.43
C VAL A 105 -5.72 10.02 -7.79
N ALA A 106 -6.94 9.49 -7.91
CA ALA A 106 -7.74 9.64 -9.11
C ALA A 106 -9.19 10.00 -8.82
N TYR A 107 -9.75 10.74 -9.76
CA TYR A 107 -11.16 11.07 -9.86
C TYR A 107 -11.73 10.28 -11.02
N TRP A 108 -12.85 9.60 -10.84
CA TRP A 108 -13.63 8.98 -11.91
C TRP A 108 -15.00 9.63 -12.01
N HIS A 109 -15.20 10.42 -13.06
CA HIS A 109 -16.49 11.04 -13.37
C HIS A 109 -17.24 10.22 -14.42
N SER A 110 -18.31 9.54 -14.00
CA SER A 110 -19.14 8.68 -14.84
C SER A 110 -20.48 9.33 -15.15
N THR A 111 -20.92 9.27 -16.41
CA THR A 111 -22.25 9.74 -16.83
C THR A 111 -22.90 8.80 -17.85
N PRO A 112 -24.24 8.67 -17.87
CA PRO A 112 -24.92 7.89 -18.90
C PRO A 112 -24.71 8.53 -20.28
N ALA A 113 -24.26 7.74 -21.25
CA ALA A 113 -23.89 8.18 -22.59
C ALA A 113 -24.90 7.77 -23.68
N GLY A 114 -26.02 7.16 -23.30
CA GLY A 114 -27.07 6.69 -24.21
C GLY A 114 -26.77 5.31 -24.79
N SER A 115 -27.20 5.08 -26.04
CA SER A 115 -26.84 3.85 -26.76
C SER A 115 -25.42 3.92 -27.31
N ASP A 116 -24.72 2.79 -27.31
CA ASP A 116 -23.42 2.65 -27.98
C ASP A 116 -23.56 2.68 -29.52
N ALA A 117 -22.43 2.66 -30.23
CA ALA A 117 -22.41 2.67 -31.70
C ALA A 117 -23.13 1.46 -32.34
N SER A 118 -23.31 0.36 -31.60
CA SER A 118 -24.07 -0.81 -32.03
C SER A 118 -25.57 -0.72 -31.73
N GLY A 119 -26.01 0.36 -31.09
CA GLY A 119 -27.39 0.60 -30.67
C GLY A 119 -27.77 -0.04 -29.33
N ARG A 120 -26.83 -0.66 -28.60
CA ARG A 120 -27.11 -1.24 -27.29
C ARG A 120 -27.28 -0.13 -26.25
N PRO A 121 -28.36 -0.13 -25.47
CA PRO A 121 -28.56 0.86 -24.42
C PRO A 121 -27.57 0.64 -23.27
N GLY A 122 -27.43 1.64 -22.40
CA GLY A 122 -26.64 1.53 -21.16
C GLY A 122 -25.16 1.81 -21.33
N ASN A 123 -24.75 2.59 -22.34
CA ASN A 123 -23.38 3.07 -22.43
C ASN A 123 -23.09 4.10 -21.33
N VAL A 124 -21.88 4.08 -20.79
CA VAL A 124 -21.40 4.99 -19.74
C VAL A 124 -20.12 5.63 -20.23
N PHE A 125 -20.03 6.95 -20.10
CA PHE A 125 -18.80 7.69 -20.39
C PHE A 125 -18.09 8.00 -19.08
N VAL A 126 -16.86 7.50 -18.94
CA VAL A 126 -16.01 7.74 -17.78
C VAL A 126 -14.87 8.68 -18.19
N HIS A 127 -14.76 9.81 -17.52
CA HIS A 127 -13.62 10.72 -17.59
C HIS A 127 -12.87 10.62 -16.26
N ALA A 128 -11.64 10.11 -16.31
CA ALA A 128 -10.75 10.03 -15.17
C ALA A 128 -9.68 11.13 -15.19
N LEU A 129 -9.40 11.71 -14.01
CA LEU A 129 -8.33 12.67 -13.76
C LEU A 129 -7.40 12.08 -12.70
N VAL A 130 -6.10 12.00 -12.98
CA VAL A 130 -5.05 11.59 -12.04
C VAL A 130 -4.38 12.84 -11.49
N ASP A 131 -4.18 12.92 -10.19
CA ASP A 131 -3.29 13.88 -9.54
C ASP A 131 -2.12 13.11 -8.89
N ARG A 132 -0.91 13.33 -9.41
CA ARG A 132 0.31 12.65 -8.96
C ARG A 132 0.87 13.21 -7.65
N THR A 133 0.46 14.42 -7.27
CA THR A 133 1.01 15.15 -6.13
C THR A 133 -0.11 15.87 -5.37
N PRO A 134 -1.11 15.14 -4.83
CA PRO A 134 -2.28 15.74 -4.20
C PRO A 134 -1.94 16.54 -2.94
N ASP A 135 -0.83 16.21 -2.27
CA ASP A 135 -0.38 16.87 -1.03
C ASP A 135 0.48 18.12 -1.28
N LEU A 136 0.75 18.44 -2.56
CA LEU A 136 1.48 19.65 -2.93
C LEU A 136 0.52 20.76 -3.38
N PRO A 137 0.84 22.04 -3.09
CA PRO A 137 0.07 23.16 -3.63
C PRO A 137 0.01 23.15 -5.18
N PRO A 138 -1.11 23.62 -5.78
CA PRO A 138 -2.33 24.05 -5.12
C PRO A 138 -3.12 22.88 -4.52
N LEU A 139 -3.41 22.98 -3.21
CA LEU A 139 -4.29 22.05 -2.51
C LEU A 139 -5.74 22.43 -2.84
N ARG A 140 -6.60 21.42 -2.95
CA ARG A 140 -8.04 21.61 -3.15
C ARG A 140 -8.81 20.54 -2.42
N ARG A 141 -10.06 20.84 -2.10
CA ARG A 141 -11.01 19.83 -1.62
C ARG A 141 -11.44 18.97 -2.82
N PRO A 142 -11.26 17.64 -2.83
CA PRO A 142 -11.55 16.83 -4.02
C PRO A 142 -13.00 16.97 -4.53
N ILE A 143 -13.96 17.09 -3.61
CA ILE A 143 -15.37 17.29 -3.95
C ILE A 143 -15.67 18.61 -4.66
N SER A 144 -14.76 19.59 -4.63
CA SER A 144 -14.88 20.84 -5.41
C SER A 144 -14.97 20.59 -6.92
N LEU A 145 -14.52 19.44 -7.41
CA LEU A 145 -14.66 19.08 -8.82
C LEU A 145 -16.07 18.62 -9.21
N TRP A 146 -16.99 18.47 -8.27
CA TRP A 146 -18.39 18.16 -8.57
C TRP A 146 -19.02 19.23 -9.47
N HIS A 147 -19.61 18.81 -10.60
CA HIS A 147 -20.10 19.71 -11.67
C HIS A 147 -19.05 20.66 -12.28
N SER A 148 -17.76 20.32 -12.20
CA SER A 148 -16.73 21.03 -12.96
C SER A 148 -17.04 21.02 -14.46
N THR A 149 -16.80 22.17 -15.12
CA THR A 149 -16.91 22.29 -16.58
C THR A 149 -15.78 21.58 -17.33
N GLY A 150 -14.75 21.08 -16.61
CA GLY A 150 -13.70 20.24 -17.18
C GLY A 150 -14.17 18.81 -17.46
N TRP A 151 -15.24 18.35 -16.81
CA TRP A 151 -15.77 17.01 -17.05
C TRP A 151 -16.46 16.91 -18.40
N LEU A 152 -16.20 15.80 -19.09
CA LEU A 152 -16.86 15.48 -20.35
C LEU A 152 -18.13 14.69 -20.05
N THR A 153 -19.24 15.12 -20.64
CA THR A 153 -20.57 14.49 -20.45
C THR A 153 -21.29 14.23 -21.77
N PRO A 154 -20.63 13.58 -22.76
CA PRO A 154 -21.21 13.37 -24.08
C PRO A 154 -22.42 12.42 -24.02
N TYR A 155 -23.38 12.65 -24.91
CA TYR A 155 -24.57 11.81 -25.03
C TYR A 155 -24.84 11.46 -26.49
N GLY A 156 -24.96 10.16 -26.77
CA GLY A 156 -25.14 9.62 -28.13
C GLY A 156 -23.82 9.26 -28.81
N ALA A 157 -23.86 8.23 -29.66
CA ALA A 157 -22.69 7.60 -30.27
C ALA A 157 -21.76 8.59 -31.01
N ASP A 158 -22.33 9.53 -31.78
CA ASP A 158 -21.55 10.50 -32.57
C ASP A 158 -20.80 11.50 -31.68
N VAL A 159 -21.47 12.01 -30.63
CA VAL A 159 -20.88 12.96 -29.68
C VAL A 159 -19.82 12.26 -28.84
N VAL A 160 -20.09 11.02 -28.41
CA VAL A 160 -19.12 10.17 -27.72
C VAL A 160 -17.88 9.97 -28.59
N ALA A 161 -18.03 9.58 -29.86
CA ALA A 161 -16.89 9.37 -30.76
C ALA A 161 -16.06 10.65 -30.97
N GLY A 162 -16.72 11.81 -31.10
CA GLY A 162 -16.08 13.11 -31.32
C GLY A 162 -15.45 13.78 -30.09
N SER A 163 -15.65 13.26 -28.89
CA SER A 163 -15.15 13.87 -27.64
C SER A 163 -13.62 13.71 -27.50
N THR A 164 -12.90 14.78 -27.16
CA THR A 164 -11.44 14.77 -26.97
C THR A 164 -11.01 15.47 -25.69
N LEU A 165 -9.91 15.04 -25.10
CA LEU A 165 -9.31 15.65 -23.92
C LEU A 165 -8.51 16.92 -24.27
N GLY A 166 -8.50 17.90 -23.37
CA GLY A 166 -7.70 19.12 -23.47
C GLY A 166 -6.34 18.99 -22.78
N ALA A 167 -5.41 19.91 -23.08
CA ALA A 167 -4.09 19.95 -22.42
C ALA A 167 -4.20 20.30 -20.91
N THR A 168 -3.45 19.58 -20.08
CA THR A 168 -3.48 19.60 -18.62
C THR A 168 -2.52 20.64 -18.03
N ALA A 169 -3.02 21.85 -17.74
CA ALA A 169 -2.32 22.77 -16.82
C ALA A 169 -3.08 22.85 -15.48
N ASP A 170 -4.38 23.18 -15.51
CA ASP A 170 -5.24 23.21 -14.32
C ASP A 170 -6.67 22.72 -14.65
N PHE A 171 -7.20 21.79 -13.85
CA PHE A 171 -8.59 21.34 -13.96
C PHE A 171 -9.52 22.31 -13.20
N PRO A 172 -10.56 22.87 -13.84
CA PRO A 172 -11.40 23.90 -13.21
C PRO A 172 -12.26 23.30 -12.08
N GLU A 173 -12.53 24.08 -11.04
CA GLU A 173 -13.49 23.68 -9.99
C GLU A 173 -14.95 23.87 -10.46
N GLY A 174 -15.85 23.10 -9.85
CA GLY A 174 -17.29 23.27 -9.99
C GLY A 174 -17.84 24.40 -9.14
N LYS A 175 -19.12 24.72 -9.33
CA LYS A 175 -19.81 25.83 -8.64
C LYS A 175 -20.91 25.37 -7.66
N SER A 176 -21.02 24.07 -7.44
CA SER A 176 -22.15 23.47 -6.71
C SER A 176 -21.84 23.16 -5.24
N VAL A 177 -20.56 23.13 -4.86
CA VAL A 177 -20.08 22.71 -3.53
C VAL A 177 -19.20 23.80 -2.92
N THR A 178 -19.67 25.06 -2.97
CA THR A 178 -18.97 26.18 -2.31
C THR A 178 -19.24 26.18 -0.80
N LEU A 179 -18.31 26.74 -0.01
CA LEU A 179 -18.47 26.80 1.45
C LEU A 179 -19.81 27.44 1.87
N SER A 180 -20.25 28.51 1.20
CA SER A 180 -21.55 29.15 1.45
C SER A 180 -22.74 28.24 1.18
N GLN A 181 -22.70 27.44 0.09
CA GLN A 181 -23.77 26.48 -0.19
C GLN A 181 -23.79 25.37 0.85
N ILE A 182 -22.64 24.89 1.29
CA ILE A 182 -22.51 23.85 2.33
C ILE A 182 -23.04 24.33 3.67
N VAL A 183 -22.64 25.53 4.12
CA VAL A 183 -23.13 26.09 5.39
C VAL A 183 -24.65 26.29 5.34
N ASN A 184 -25.18 26.85 4.26
CA ASN A 184 -26.63 27.02 4.09
C ASN A 184 -27.38 25.68 4.03
N PHE A 185 -26.76 24.65 3.46
CA PHE A 185 -27.32 23.31 3.41
C PHE A 185 -27.41 22.69 4.81
N VAL A 186 -26.32 22.72 5.59
CA VAL A 186 -26.25 22.12 6.93
C VAL A 186 -27.13 22.88 7.94
N LEU A 187 -27.20 24.21 7.84
CA LEU A 187 -27.93 25.09 8.76
C LEU A 187 -29.33 25.45 8.25
N ASP A 188 -29.91 24.62 7.40
CA ASP A 188 -31.27 24.80 6.91
C ASP A 188 -32.27 24.79 8.08
N PRO A 189 -33.06 25.86 8.29
CA PRO A 189 -33.97 25.95 9.41
C PRO A 189 -35.15 24.97 9.33
N GLU A 190 -35.42 24.38 8.16
CA GLU A 190 -36.52 23.43 7.98
C GLU A 190 -36.14 21.99 8.34
N VAL A 191 -34.84 21.65 8.36
CA VAL A 191 -34.35 20.29 8.55
C VAL A 191 -33.14 20.27 9.47
N TRP A 192 -33.19 19.47 10.54
CA TRP A 192 -32.08 19.36 11.50
C TRP A 192 -30.94 18.46 10.99
N ARG A 193 -30.19 18.93 10.00
CA ARG A 193 -29.07 18.20 9.37
C ARG A 193 -27.82 18.07 10.25
N ILE A 194 -27.68 18.91 11.27
CA ILE A 194 -26.53 18.88 12.20
C ILE A 194 -26.40 17.52 12.87
N GLY A 195 -27.51 16.88 13.27
CA GLY A 195 -27.47 15.57 13.92
C GLY A 195 -26.86 14.50 13.02
N VAL A 196 -27.32 14.40 11.77
CA VAL A 196 -26.77 13.48 10.75
C VAL A 196 -25.30 13.81 10.47
N LEU A 197 -24.93 15.09 10.39
CA LEU A 197 -23.54 15.50 10.17
C LEU A 197 -22.62 15.03 11.30
N CYS A 198 -23.00 15.20 12.57
CA CYS A 198 -22.18 14.78 13.71
C CYS A 198 -21.86 13.28 13.66
N VAL A 199 -22.87 12.44 13.40
CA VAL A 199 -22.67 10.99 13.28
C VAL A 199 -21.82 10.65 12.05
N LEU A 200 -22.05 11.33 10.92
CA LEU A 200 -21.27 11.13 9.70
C LEU A 200 -19.78 11.50 9.91
N LEU A 201 -19.48 12.61 10.58
CA LEU A 201 -18.11 13.03 10.90
C LEU A 201 -17.39 11.95 11.71
N ASP A 202 -18.02 11.45 12.76
CA ASP A 202 -17.39 10.46 13.64
C ASP A 202 -17.23 9.10 12.96
N ALA A 203 -18.21 8.69 12.15
CA ALA A 203 -18.11 7.48 11.34
C ALA A 203 -17.01 7.59 10.27
N VAL A 204 -16.86 8.75 9.63
CA VAL A 204 -15.77 9.04 8.68
C VAL A 204 -14.43 9.08 9.37
N ASN A 205 -14.32 9.72 10.54
CA ASN A 205 -13.10 9.74 11.33
C ASN A 205 -12.64 8.32 11.68
N HIS A 206 -13.58 7.47 12.12
CA HIS A 206 -13.30 6.06 12.34
C HIS A 206 -12.82 5.36 11.05
N ALA A 207 -13.52 5.54 9.93
CA ALA A 207 -13.17 4.93 8.64
C ALA A 207 -11.78 5.38 8.13
N MET A 208 -11.42 6.65 8.29
CA MET A 208 -10.12 7.19 7.86
C MET A 208 -8.96 6.66 8.70
N HIS A 209 -9.16 6.45 10.01
CA HIS A 209 -8.09 5.98 10.91
C HIS A 209 -8.01 4.46 11.02
N HIS A 210 -9.11 3.74 10.89
CA HIS A 210 -9.20 2.28 11.15
C HIS A 210 -9.58 1.46 9.92
N GLY A 211 -9.89 2.12 8.80
CA GLY A 211 -10.46 1.51 7.61
C GLY A 211 -11.98 1.30 7.69
N GLY A 212 -12.57 0.96 6.54
CA GLY A 212 -14.01 0.71 6.37
C GLY A 212 -14.72 1.76 5.52
N THR A 213 -16.04 1.61 5.39
CA THR A 213 -16.88 2.48 4.57
C THR A 213 -18.18 2.82 5.29
N VAL A 214 -18.58 4.08 5.22
CA VAL A 214 -19.89 4.58 5.64
C VAL A 214 -20.81 4.64 4.43
N ILE A 215 -21.99 4.02 4.53
CA ILE A 215 -23.03 4.10 3.52
C ILE A 215 -23.98 5.23 3.90
N LEU A 216 -24.15 6.20 3.01
CA LEU A 216 -25.04 7.34 3.21
C LEU A 216 -26.18 7.30 2.19
N GLY A 217 -27.40 7.07 2.67
CA GLY A 217 -28.61 7.19 1.88
C GLY A 217 -28.95 8.64 1.57
N VAL A 218 -29.00 8.99 0.29
CA VAL A 218 -29.30 10.34 -0.21
C VAL A 218 -30.45 10.34 -1.22
N GLU A 219 -31.16 11.45 -1.34
CA GLU A 219 -32.25 11.65 -2.30
C GLU A 219 -31.70 11.58 -3.74
N ASP A 220 -30.54 12.18 -3.97
CA ASP A 220 -29.89 12.24 -5.28
C ASP A 220 -28.36 12.47 -5.17
N PRO A 221 -27.60 12.36 -6.28
CA PRO A 221 -26.14 12.57 -6.25
C PRO A 221 -25.71 13.99 -5.85
N ASP A 222 -26.54 15.01 -6.06
CA ASP A 222 -26.23 16.38 -5.67
C ASP A 222 -26.30 16.54 -4.15
N ARG A 223 -27.27 15.88 -3.49
CA ARG A 223 -27.29 15.74 -2.03
C ARG A 223 -26.07 14.99 -1.52
N GLY A 224 -25.68 13.89 -2.16
CA GLY A 224 -24.44 13.17 -1.85
C GLY A 224 -23.21 14.08 -1.87
N ALA A 225 -23.07 14.90 -2.92
CA ALA A 225 -21.99 15.87 -3.02
C ALA A 225 -22.05 16.98 -1.95
N GLN A 226 -23.24 17.42 -1.54
CA GLN A 226 -23.41 18.38 -0.43
C GLN A 226 -22.96 17.79 0.91
N TRP A 227 -23.30 16.54 1.22
CA TRP A 227 -22.85 15.86 2.44
C TRP A 227 -21.34 15.63 2.47
N ILE A 228 -20.76 15.16 1.37
CA ILE A 228 -19.31 15.01 1.24
C ILE A 228 -18.62 16.38 1.36
N GLY A 229 -19.23 17.43 0.80
CA GLY A 229 -18.80 18.82 0.97
C GLY A 229 -18.85 19.31 2.42
N ALA A 230 -19.89 18.93 3.18
CA ALA A 230 -20.03 19.27 4.60
C ALA A 230 -18.91 18.65 5.44
N VAL A 231 -18.61 17.37 5.23
CA VAL A 231 -17.48 16.69 5.88
C VAL A 231 -16.15 17.35 5.49
N SER A 232 -15.95 17.62 4.19
CA SER A 232 -14.71 18.25 3.68
C SER A 232 -14.50 19.68 4.18
N ALA A 233 -15.56 20.41 4.50
CA ALA A 233 -15.49 21.79 4.98
C ALA A 233 -15.02 21.90 6.44
N LEU A 234 -15.06 20.80 7.19
CA LEU A 234 -14.69 20.73 8.61
C LEU A 234 -13.26 20.23 8.85
N MET A 235 -12.47 20.14 7.77
CA MET A 235 -11.05 19.80 7.78
C MET A 235 -10.31 20.68 6.76
N SER A 236 -8.97 20.66 6.78
CA SER A 236 -8.13 21.39 5.84
C SER A 236 -8.09 20.73 4.46
N SER A 237 -7.69 21.48 3.43
CA SER A 237 -7.52 20.95 2.08
C SER A 237 -6.45 19.85 2.01
N SER A 238 -5.42 19.89 2.87
CA SER A 238 -4.41 18.82 2.99
C SER A 238 -4.95 17.56 3.64
N ALA A 239 -5.84 17.66 4.63
CA ALA A 239 -6.51 16.47 5.17
C ALA A 239 -7.47 15.86 4.13
N THR A 240 -8.16 16.71 3.36
CA THR A 240 -9.16 16.25 2.38
C THR A 240 -8.56 15.48 1.20
N SER A 241 -7.26 15.61 0.90
CA SER A 241 -6.63 14.79 -0.15
C SER A 241 -6.70 13.30 0.15
N HIS A 242 -6.86 12.92 1.43
CA HIS A 242 -6.96 11.54 1.90
C HIS A 242 -8.39 11.11 2.24
N PHE A 243 -9.38 11.98 2.02
CA PHE A 243 -10.81 11.69 2.23
C PHE A 243 -11.45 11.15 0.94
N TYR A 244 -11.55 9.83 0.82
CA TYR A 244 -12.05 9.12 -0.35
C TYR A 244 -13.57 8.91 -0.32
N PHE A 245 -14.24 9.04 -1.47
CA PHE A 245 -15.71 8.97 -1.54
C PHE A 245 -16.24 8.50 -2.90
N SER A 246 -17.51 8.08 -2.92
CA SER A 246 -18.35 8.01 -4.13
C SER A 246 -19.67 8.75 -3.89
N THR A 247 -20.02 9.65 -4.80
CA THR A 247 -21.24 10.49 -4.72
C THR A 247 -22.53 9.75 -5.09
N TYR A 248 -22.42 8.57 -5.72
CA TYR A 248 -23.59 7.78 -6.12
C TYR A 248 -23.20 6.36 -6.54
N GLU A 249 -23.80 5.37 -5.89
CA GLU A 249 -23.82 3.97 -6.33
C GLU A 249 -25.22 3.40 -6.18
N ARG A 250 -25.64 2.57 -7.14
CA ARG A 250 -26.91 1.83 -7.06
C ARG A 250 -26.66 0.42 -6.58
N ARG A 251 -27.34 0.03 -5.51
CA ARG A 251 -27.36 -1.34 -4.97
C ARG A 251 -25.97 -2.00 -4.98
N PRO A 252 -24.92 -1.33 -4.48
CA PRO A 252 -23.59 -1.90 -4.52
C PRO A 252 -23.55 -3.17 -3.66
N SER A 253 -22.90 -4.22 -4.17
CA SER A 253 -22.58 -5.38 -3.35
C SER A 253 -21.42 -5.06 -2.40
N ALA A 254 -21.19 -5.92 -1.40
CA ALA A 254 -20.00 -5.81 -0.55
C ALA A 254 -18.69 -5.76 -1.36
N GLU A 255 -18.59 -6.59 -2.42
CA GLU A 255 -17.42 -6.59 -3.32
C GLU A 255 -17.27 -5.26 -4.09
N ASP A 256 -18.38 -4.61 -4.46
CA ASP A 256 -18.34 -3.31 -5.13
C ASP A 256 -17.87 -2.20 -4.18
N ILE A 257 -18.32 -2.23 -2.91
CA ILE A 257 -17.91 -1.28 -1.88
C ILE A 257 -16.41 -1.43 -1.57
N ASP A 258 -15.95 -2.66 -1.38
CA ASP A 258 -14.53 -2.94 -1.14
C ASP A 258 -13.66 -2.51 -2.33
N ALA A 259 -14.15 -2.70 -3.56
CA ALA A 259 -13.45 -2.31 -4.78
C ALA A 259 -13.34 -0.78 -4.96
N LEU A 260 -14.33 -0.01 -4.46
CA LEU A 260 -14.28 1.45 -4.47
C LEU A 260 -13.21 2.00 -3.53
N ASN A 261 -12.91 1.29 -2.44
CA ASN A 261 -11.91 1.72 -1.44
C ASN A 261 -12.14 3.19 -0.99
N ALA A 262 -13.40 3.49 -0.65
CA ALA A 262 -13.87 4.81 -0.28
C ALA A 262 -14.37 4.83 1.17
N HIS A 263 -14.19 5.96 1.86
CA HIS A 263 -14.64 6.13 3.25
C HIS A 263 -16.14 6.43 3.31
N VAL A 264 -16.69 7.11 2.30
CA VAL A 264 -18.13 7.39 2.18
C VAL A 264 -18.63 6.99 0.81
N VAL A 265 -19.68 6.17 0.77
CA VAL A 265 -20.38 5.80 -0.46
C VAL A 265 -21.84 6.22 -0.34
N CYS A 266 -22.25 7.14 -1.20
CA CYS A 266 -23.63 7.61 -1.25
C CYS A 266 -24.47 6.68 -2.12
N VAL A 267 -25.64 6.31 -1.62
CA VAL A 267 -26.60 5.44 -2.30
C VAL A 267 -27.99 6.08 -2.26
N PRO A 268 -28.88 5.85 -3.23
CA PRO A 268 -30.25 6.33 -3.12
C PRO A 268 -30.96 5.78 -1.89
N ILE A 269 -31.73 6.61 -1.19
CA ILE A 269 -32.50 6.20 0.01
C ILE A 269 -33.34 4.95 -0.26
N GLU A 270 -33.96 4.87 -1.44
CA GLU A 270 -34.80 3.76 -1.87
C GLU A 270 -34.07 2.42 -2.02
N ASP A 271 -32.75 2.42 -2.14
CA ASP A 271 -31.96 1.19 -2.26
C ASP A 271 -31.48 0.68 -0.88
N LEU A 272 -31.53 1.51 0.18
CA LEU A 272 -30.95 1.18 1.48
C LEU A 272 -31.49 -0.13 2.10
N ASP A 273 -32.78 -0.42 1.89
CA ASP A 273 -33.42 -1.63 2.43
C ASP A 273 -33.03 -2.90 1.66
N ASP A 274 -32.58 -2.76 0.42
CA ASP A 274 -32.20 -3.86 -0.47
C ASP A 274 -30.70 -4.20 -0.38
N LEU A 275 -29.90 -3.46 0.41
CA LEU A 275 -28.45 -3.67 0.52
C LEU A 275 -28.12 -4.86 1.44
N GLU A 276 -27.37 -5.82 0.89
CA GLU A 276 -26.76 -6.92 1.66
C GLU A 276 -25.33 -6.52 2.07
N LEU A 277 -25.19 -5.91 3.25
CA LEU A 277 -23.93 -5.38 3.77
C LEU A 277 -23.41 -6.19 4.96
N PRO A 278 -22.08 -6.18 5.21
CA PRO A 278 -21.51 -6.73 6.44
C PRO A 278 -22.11 -6.07 7.70
N GLU A 279 -22.27 -6.84 8.79
CA GLU A 279 -22.90 -6.39 10.05
C GLU A 279 -22.28 -5.12 10.66
N ASN A 280 -20.98 -4.88 10.44
CA ASN A 280 -20.25 -3.75 11.00
C ASN A 280 -20.25 -2.49 10.10
N THR A 281 -21.00 -2.47 9.01
CA THR A 281 -21.06 -1.32 8.10
C THR A 281 -21.97 -0.25 8.69
N VAL A 282 -21.47 0.96 8.88
CA VAL A 282 -22.28 2.09 9.34
C VAL A 282 -23.15 2.55 8.18
N VAL A 283 -24.47 2.46 8.35
CA VAL A 283 -25.46 2.92 7.37
C VAL A 283 -26.24 4.07 7.99
N LEU A 284 -26.22 5.22 7.31
CA LEU A 284 -27.00 6.41 7.63
C LEU A 284 -27.94 6.77 6.49
N SER A 285 -28.97 7.55 6.78
CA SER A 285 -29.82 8.21 5.80
C SER A 285 -29.93 9.70 6.09
N GLU A 286 -29.90 10.54 5.07
CA GLU A 286 -29.98 12.00 5.27
C GLU A 286 -31.33 12.49 5.81
N VAL A 287 -32.36 11.64 5.78
CA VAL A 287 -33.69 11.94 6.31
C VAL A 287 -33.95 11.31 7.69
N GLU A 288 -32.96 10.60 8.25
CA GLU A 288 -33.07 9.98 9.57
C GLU A 288 -32.86 10.99 10.71
N THR A 289 -33.36 10.69 11.90
CA THR A 289 -33.08 11.47 13.12
C THR A 289 -32.24 10.64 14.09
N PRO A 290 -30.90 10.68 13.97
CA PRO A 290 -30.05 9.87 14.83
C PRO A 290 -30.07 10.35 16.28
N SER A 291 -29.84 9.43 17.21
CA SER A 291 -29.61 9.78 18.62
C SER A 291 -28.15 10.18 18.79
N LEU A 292 -27.90 11.43 19.18
CA LEU A 292 -26.54 11.89 19.47
C LEU A 292 -26.08 11.38 20.83
N GLY A 293 -24.85 10.90 20.88
CA GLY A 293 -24.15 10.52 22.10
C GLY A 293 -23.43 11.70 22.76
N GLU A 294 -22.83 11.45 23.92
CA GLU A 294 -22.04 12.43 24.68
C GLU A 294 -20.57 11.98 24.76
N LEU A 295 -19.66 12.91 24.46
CA LEU A 295 -18.22 12.67 24.60
C LEU A 295 -17.86 12.61 26.09
N GLY A 296 -17.39 11.44 26.53
CA GLY A 296 -16.99 11.19 27.92
C GLY A 296 -15.78 12.02 28.40
N ALA A 297 -15.53 11.94 29.72
CA ALA A 297 -14.31 12.48 30.31
C ALA A 297 -13.06 11.74 29.78
N ALA A 298 -11.86 12.32 29.99
CA ALA A 298 -10.60 11.77 29.48
C ALA A 298 -10.25 10.36 30.00
N ASP A 299 -10.93 9.87 31.05
CA ASP A 299 -10.80 8.52 31.59
C ASP A 299 -11.80 7.51 30.99
N GLY A 300 -12.59 7.92 29.99
CA GLY A 300 -13.63 7.12 29.34
C GLY A 300 -14.93 7.02 30.13
N SER A 301 -15.06 7.71 31.27
CA SER A 301 -16.31 7.72 32.03
C SER A 301 -17.40 8.53 31.33
N ASN A 302 -18.64 8.00 31.35
CA ASN A 302 -19.84 8.59 30.73
C ASN A 302 -19.76 8.80 29.20
N HIS A 303 -18.93 8.04 28.48
CA HIS A 303 -18.96 8.07 27.01
C HIS A 303 -20.23 7.37 26.50
N GLU A 304 -21.06 8.08 25.75
CA GLU A 304 -22.23 7.52 25.07
C GLU A 304 -22.05 7.62 23.57
N SER A 305 -22.16 6.52 22.83
CA SER A 305 -22.10 6.50 21.37
C SER A 305 -23.34 7.13 20.75
N HIS A 306 -23.18 7.72 19.56
CA HIS A 306 -24.31 7.99 18.67
C HIS A 306 -25.00 6.67 18.28
N ARG A 307 -26.30 6.76 17.98
CA ARG A 307 -27.08 5.64 17.44
C ARG A 307 -27.85 6.06 16.19
N THR A 308 -27.66 5.33 15.10
CA THR A 308 -28.47 5.47 13.88
C THR A 308 -29.85 4.84 14.07
N GLU A 309 -30.82 5.13 13.20
CA GLU A 309 -32.13 4.47 13.23
C GLU A 309 -32.04 2.95 12.99
N ARG A 310 -30.96 2.51 12.34
CA ARG A 310 -30.61 1.10 12.14
C ARG A 310 -29.83 0.50 13.31
N ASN A 311 -29.74 1.19 14.45
CA ASN A 311 -29.05 0.79 15.68
C ASN A 311 -27.53 0.57 15.53
N ALA A 312 -26.90 1.17 14.52
CA ALA A 312 -25.44 1.20 14.47
C ALA A 312 -24.92 2.14 15.55
N GLU A 313 -23.94 1.70 16.34
CA GLU A 313 -23.26 2.53 17.34
C GLU A 313 -22.04 3.20 16.72
N VAL A 314 -21.95 4.52 16.82
CA VAL A 314 -20.80 5.31 16.35
C VAL A 314 -20.22 6.08 17.54
N GLN A 315 -18.96 5.81 17.88
CA GLN A 315 -18.27 6.47 18.99
C GLN A 315 -18.17 7.98 18.73
N VAL A 316 -18.42 8.80 19.75
CA VAL A 316 -18.34 10.26 19.60
C VAL A 316 -16.87 10.68 19.56
N SER A 317 -16.48 11.58 18.65
CA SER A 317 -15.13 12.15 18.63
C SER A 317 -15.12 13.64 18.96
N GLU A 318 -13.95 14.17 19.32
CA GLU A 318 -13.77 15.60 19.47
C GLU A 318 -14.13 16.37 18.18
N TRP A 319 -14.02 15.74 17.01
CA TRP A 319 -14.28 16.41 15.72
C TRP A 319 -15.75 16.83 15.58
N SER A 320 -16.70 15.95 15.90
CA SER A 320 -18.13 16.26 15.80
C SER A 320 -18.58 17.28 16.85
N VAL A 321 -17.99 17.26 18.06
CA VAL A 321 -18.25 18.25 19.12
C VAL A 321 -17.75 19.65 18.72
N LEU A 322 -16.53 19.71 18.16
CA LEU A 322 -15.97 20.96 17.63
C LEU A 322 -16.80 21.49 16.46
N ALA A 323 -17.23 20.60 15.55
CA ALA A 323 -18.08 20.96 14.42
C ALA A 323 -19.42 21.56 14.87
N GLN A 324 -20.10 20.92 15.82
CA GLN A 324 -21.36 21.39 16.38
C GLN A 324 -21.23 22.79 17.00
N THR A 325 -20.10 23.07 17.63
CA THR A 325 -19.81 24.37 18.26
C THR A 325 -19.54 25.48 17.25
N VAL A 326 -18.95 25.15 16.11
CA VAL A 326 -18.69 26.13 15.03
C VAL A 326 -19.92 26.38 14.17
N LEU A 327 -20.79 25.38 14.03
CA LEU A 327 -22.03 25.42 13.23
C LEU A 327 -23.22 26.02 14.00
N LEU A 328 -23.04 27.18 14.64
CA LEU A 328 -24.09 27.88 15.38
C LEU A 328 -25.07 28.64 14.48
N ASP A 329 -24.51 29.44 13.58
CA ASP A 329 -25.23 30.23 12.59
C ASP A 329 -24.37 30.41 11.34
N ALA A 330 -25.00 30.80 10.23
CA ALA A 330 -24.32 30.83 8.93
C ALA A 330 -23.16 31.84 8.87
N GLU A 331 -23.26 32.98 9.54
CA GLU A 331 -22.22 34.01 9.54
C GLU A 331 -20.99 33.53 10.33
N THR A 332 -21.23 33.01 11.53
CA THR A 332 -20.18 32.44 12.40
C THR A 332 -19.48 31.27 11.73
N ALA A 333 -20.24 30.32 11.15
CA ALA A 333 -19.70 29.16 10.48
C ALA A 333 -18.87 29.53 9.25
N LEU A 334 -19.34 30.46 8.41
CA LEU A 334 -18.58 30.90 7.24
C LEU A 334 -17.26 31.58 7.62
N GLY A 335 -17.30 32.44 8.63
CA GLY A 335 -16.11 33.14 9.13
C GLY A 335 -15.09 32.18 9.74
N ALA A 336 -15.54 31.16 10.47
CA ALA A 336 -14.67 30.16 11.09
C ALA A 336 -14.09 29.19 10.05
N LEU A 337 -14.94 28.50 9.29
CA LEU A 337 -14.49 27.45 8.36
C LEU A 337 -13.62 28.01 7.22
N GLY A 338 -13.80 29.29 6.85
CA GLY A 338 -12.94 29.97 5.89
C GLY A 338 -11.48 30.16 6.33
N GLN A 339 -11.15 29.96 7.61
CA GLN A 339 -9.80 30.13 8.17
C GLN A 339 -9.01 28.82 8.26
N LEU A 340 -9.66 27.65 8.09
CA LEU A 340 -9.03 26.36 8.37
C LEU A 340 -7.78 26.10 7.52
N ASP A 341 -7.80 26.47 6.24
CA ASP A 341 -6.66 26.28 5.35
C ASP A 341 -5.49 27.21 5.71
N GLU A 342 -5.75 28.44 6.16
CA GLU A 342 -4.69 29.34 6.65
C GLU A 342 -4.09 28.85 7.96
N ILE A 343 -4.91 28.32 8.86
CA ILE A 343 -4.44 27.67 10.10
C ILE A 343 -3.59 26.46 9.78
N ALA A 344 -4.03 25.60 8.86
CA ALA A 344 -3.26 24.42 8.44
C ALA A 344 -1.92 24.78 7.79
N LYS A 345 -1.83 25.91 7.07
CA LYS A 345 -0.55 26.41 6.51
C LYS A 345 0.46 26.80 7.58
N THR A 346 0.02 27.21 8.78
CA THR A 346 0.94 27.58 9.87
C THR A 346 1.74 26.38 10.39
N ASP A 347 1.17 25.18 10.25
CA ASP A 347 1.78 23.93 10.66
C ASP A 347 1.35 22.82 9.68
N PRO A 348 2.06 22.61 8.55
CA PRO A 348 1.61 21.68 7.51
C PRO A 348 1.49 20.22 7.96
N VAL A 349 2.28 19.81 8.97
CA VAL A 349 2.26 18.43 9.49
C VAL A 349 0.98 18.22 10.28
N ARG A 350 0.72 19.08 11.26
CA ARG A 350 -0.52 18.99 12.06
C ARG A 350 -1.74 19.43 11.28
N GLY A 351 -1.55 20.31 10.31
CA GLY A 351 -2.56 20.78 9.38
C GLY A 351 -3.07 19.70 8.45
N ALA A 352 -2.39 18.56 8.31
CA ALA A 352 -2.88 17.38 7.60
C ALA A 352 -3.78 16.48 8.46
N GLU A 353 -3.81 16.67 9.79
CA GLU A 353 -4.70 15.92 10.69
C GLU A 353 -6.15 16.41 10.58
N ILE A 354 -7.11 15.49 10.68
CA ILE A 354 -8.54 15.73 10.40
C ILE A 354 -9.12 16.87 11.26
N ALA A 355 -9.05 16.72 12.58
CA ALA A 355 -9.70 17.64 13.52
C ALA A 355 -8.82 18.80 13.98
N TRP A 356 -7.51 18.74 13.71
CA TRP A 356 -6.54 19.67 14.30
C TRP A 356 -6.74 21.13 13.89
N PRO A 357 -6.96 21.48 12.60
CA PRO A 357 -7.21 22.85 12.19
C PRO A 357 -8.45 23.45 12.89
N LEU A 358 -9.49 22.64 13.07
CA LEU A 358 -10.72 23.05 13.73
C LEU A 358 -10.49 23.25 15.25
N ALA A 359 -9.72 22.37 15.88
CA ALA A 359 -9.32 22.50 17.28
C ALA A 359 -8.46 23.75 17.53
N ALA A 360 -7.49 24.01 16.64
CA ALA A 360 -6.65 25.21 16.70
C ALA A 360 -7.48 26.50 16.57
N LEU A 361 -8.48 26.49 15.66
CA LEU A 361 -9.44 27.58 15.50
C LEU A 361 -10.26 27.82 16.77
N VAL A 362 -10.86 26.76 17.32
CA VAL A 362 -11.71 26.83 18.51
C VAL A 362 -10.91 27.31 19.72
N SER A 363 -9.70 26.77 19.92
CA SER A 363 -8.78 27.18 20.99
C SER A 363 -8.36 28.65 20.89
N GLY A 364 -8.20 29.17 19.67
CA GLY A 364 -7.82 30.56 19.41
C GLY A 364 -8.96 31.59 19.51
N ASN A 365 -10.22 31.15 19.60
CA ASN A 365 -11.39 32.04 19.57
C ASN A 365 -12.28 31.84 20.80
N ASN A 366 -12.41 32.89 21.62
CA ASN A 366 -13.21 32.88 22.84
C ASN A 366 -14.72 32.72 22.60
N SER A 367 -15.20 32.94 21.36
CA SER A 367 -16.62 32.74 21.01
C SER A 367 -17.02 31.26 21.06
N PHE A 368 -16.05 30.34 21.05
CA PHE A 368 -16.24 28.89 21.08
C PHE A 368 -15.76 28.26 22.40
N SER A 369 -15.85 29.00 23.51
CA SER A 369 -15.36 28.56 24.83
C SER A 369 -15.90 27.21 25.29
N ASP A 370 -17.11 26.87 24.85
CA ASP A 370 -17.82 25.66 25.27
C ASP A 370 -17.14 24.37 24.80
N ALA A 371 -16.29 24.44 23.76
CA ALA A 371 -15.52 23.30 23.24
C ALA A 371 -14.00 23.43 23.43
N HIS A 372 -13.54 24.32 24.33
CA HIS A 372 -12.11 24.52 24.59
C HIS A 372 -11.41 23.31 25.21
N ILE A 373 -12.15 22.45 25.93
CA ILE A 373 -11.60 21.24 26.55
C ILE A 373 -11.29 20.21 25.45
N GLU A 374 -12.21 20.01 24.53
CA GLU A 374 -12.13 19.09 23.40
C GLU A 374 -11.06 19.56 22.41
N ALA A 375 -11.04 20.87 22.11
CA ALA A 375 -9.98 21.48 21.31
C ALA A 375 -8.59 21.20 21.92
N ARG A 376 -8.45 21.34 23.24
CA ARG A 376 -7.18 21.05 23.93
C ARG A 376 -6.78 19.58 23.80
N ARG A 377 -7.72 18.64 23.94
CA ARG A 377 -7.45 17.20 23.76
C ARG A 377 -6.87 16.91 22.39
N VAL A 378 -7.46 17.46 21.32
CA VAL A 378 -6.95 17.30 19.94
C VAL A 378 -5.57 17.94 19.77
N LEU A 379 -5.34 19.13 20.34
CA LEU A 379 -4.05 19.83 20.22
C LEU A 379 -2.91 19.13 20.97
N GLU A 380 -3.23 18.41 22.05
CA GLU A 380 -2.31 17.64 22.89
C GLU A 380 -2.06 16.24 22.32
N SER A 381 -3.04 15.61 21.66
CA SER A 381 -2.90 14.28 21.06
C SER A 381 -2.02 14.27 19.81
N VAL A 382 -1.99 15.37 19.05
CA VAL A 382 -1.12 15.51 17.88
C VAL A 382 0.26 16.01 18.34
N PRO A 383 1.39 15.32 18.08
CA PRO A 383 2.73 15.75 18.50
C PRO A 383 3.12 17.12 17.92
N LYS A 384 3.81 17.98 18.69
CA LYS A 384 4.33 19.27 18.18
C LYS A 384 5.47 19.01 17.19
N PRO A 385 5.39 19.47 15.93
CA PRO A 385 6.57 19.48 15.11
C PRO A 385 7.58 20.44 15.74
N VAL A 386 8.83 19.99 15.78
CA VAL A 386 9.96 20.84 16.18
C VAL A 386 9.96 22.06 15.26
N ARG A 387 9.88 23.26 15.84
CA ARG A 387 9.81 24.54 15.12
C ARG A 387 10.84 24.58 13.99
N ARG A 388 10.37 24.68 12.74
CA ARG A 388 11.17 25.20 11.62
C ARG A 388 11.63 26.61 12.00
N ILE A 389 12.94 26.83 12.03
CA ILE A 389 13.49 28.19 12.01
C ILE A 389 13.04 28.82 10.69
N GLN A 390 12.41 29.98 10.80
CA GLN A 390 11.83 30.72 9.68
C GLN A 390 12.96 31.13 8.72
N LEU A 391 13.02 30.51 7.54
CA LEU A 391 13.83 30.99 6.42
C LEU A 391 13.33 32.40 6.03
N PRO A 392 14.22 33.37 5.72
CA PRO A 392 13.79 34.65 5.17
C PRO A 392 13.07 34.42 3.84
N GLU A 393 11.93 35.09 3.64
CA GLU A 393 11.22 35.09 2.36
C GLU A 393 12.16 35.51 1.22
N PRO A 394 12.03 34.92 0.01
CA PRO A 394 12.77 35.38 -1.16
C PRO A 394 12.29 36.79 -1.53
N ALA A 395 13.14 37.79 -1.29
CA ALA A 395 12.91 39.15 -1.73
C ALA A 395 12.71 39.18 -3.26
N ALA A 396 11.66 39.90 -3.69
CA ALA A 396 11.35 40.18 -5.09
C ALA A 396 12.57 40.81 -5.83
N PRO A 397 12.70 40.60 -7.15
CA PRO A 397 13.85 41.08 -7.91
C PRO A 397 13.80 42.60 -8.06
N LEU A 398 14.66 43.32 -7.34
CA LEU A 398 14.92 44.74 -7.56
C LEU A 398 16.26 44.93 -8.30
N ALA A 399 16.08 45.34 -9.56
CA ALA A 399 16.97 46.08 -10.45
C ALA A 399 18.45 46.28 -10.07
N VAL A 400 19.30 45.80 -10.98
CA VAL A 400 20.68 46.24 -11.25
C VAL A 400 20.80 47.76 -11.21
N SER A 401 21.70 48.29 -10.37
CA SER A 401 22.58 49.40 -10.72
C SER A 401 23.63 49.66 -9.63
N GLY A 402 24.93 49.74 -10.00
CA GLY A 402 25.94 50.31 -9.12
C GLY A 402 27.34 49.69 -9.16
N THR A 403 28.02 49.83 -10.29
CA THR A 403 29.49 49.71 -10.41
C THR A 403 30.24 50.43 -9.28
N ARG A 404 31.11 49.73 -8.53
CA ARG A 404 32.33 50.32 -7.95
C ARG A 404 33.53 49.41 -8.19
N THR A 405 34.50 49.98 -8.88
CA THR A 405 35.83 49.47 -9.16
C THR A 405 36.68 49.31 -7.90
N PRO A 406 37.72 48.44 -7.93
CA PRO A 406 38.63 48.21 -6.82
C PRO A 406 39.61 49.39 -6.71
N GLY A 407 39.67 50.02 -5.54
CA GLY A 407 40.60 51.08 -5.22
C GLY A 407 41.53 50.64 -4.10
N ASP A 408 42.81 50.53 -4.42
CA ASP A 408 43.94 50.42 -3.50
C ASP A 408 43.89 51.49 -2.39
N THR A 409 44.18 51.07 -1.16
CA THR A 409 44.96 51.88 -0.21
C THR A 409 45.79 50.97 0.70
N PRO A 410 47.14 51.07 0.68
CA PRO A 410 48.00 50.47 1.67
C PRO A 410 48.17 51.43 2.87
N GLY A 411 48.05 50.92 4.09
CA GLY A 411 48.17 51.75 5.30
C GLY A 411 48.22 50.94 6.58
N THR A 412 49.43 50.48 6.91
CA THR A 412 49.97 50.16 8.24
C THR A 412 49.11 50.44 9.48
N THR A 413 48.87 49.41 10.29
CA THR A 413 49.20 49.39 11.73
C THR A 413 49.40 47.95 12.19
N GLU A 414 50.66 47.61 12.53
CA GLU A 414 51.01 46.47 13.38
C GLU A 414 50.42 46.70 14.77
N SER A 415 49.37 45.96 15.12
CA SER A 415 49.09 45.57 16.49
C SER A 415 49.37 44.07 16.57
N GLY A 416 50.35 43.69 17.39
CA GLY A 416 50.82 42.31 17.55
C GLY A 416 49.79 41.39 18.18
N GLU A 417 48.75 41.02 17.42
CA GLU A 417 47.91 39.88 17.72
C GLU A 417 48.44 38.65 16.95
N PRO A 418 48.57 37.49 17.62
CA PRO A 418 49.07 36.29 16.96
C PRO A 418 48.06 35.83 15.91
N ASN A 419 48.41 35.97 14.63
CA ASN A 419 47.71 35.30 13.53
C ASN A 419 47.87 33.77 13.68
N LEU A 420 46.91 32.97 13.20
CA LEU A 420 46.87 31.51 13.31
C LEU A 420 48.22 30.84 12.93
N HIS A 421 48.90 31.33 11.89
CA HIS A 421 50.22 30.85 11.49
C HIS A 421 51.29 30.96 12.59
N HIS A 422 51.24 32.00 13.43
CA HIS A 422 52.17 32.19 14.53
C HIS A 422 51.86 31.23 15.69
N ILE A 423 50.57 30.99 15.97
CA ILE A 423 50.12 30.03 16.99
C ILE A 423 50.55 28.61 16.60
N LEU A 424 50.37 28.25 15.33
CA LEU A 424 50.77 26.94 14.82
C LEU A 424 52.30 26.71 14.82
N ALA A 425 53.09 27.79 14.80
CA ALA A 425 54.55 27.75 14.87
C ALA A 425 55.11 27.69 16.30
N MET A 426 54.25 27.75 17.34
CA MET A 426 54.67 27.61 18.73
C MET A 426 55.24 26.21 19.02
N PRO A 427 56.27 26.09 19.88
CA PRO A 427 56.84 24.80 20.24
C PRO A 427 55.80 23.89 20.91
N ILE A 428 55.98 22.58 20.78
CA ILE A 428 55.09 21.54 21.34
C ILE A 428 55.89 20.43 22.05
N SER A 429 57.12 20.74 22.46
CA SER A 429 58.06 19.73 22.97
C SER A 429 57.86 19.40 24.45
N THR A 430 57.13 20.24 25.19
CA THR A 430 56.78 20.03 26.59
C THR A 430 55.30 20.25 26.85
N PRO A 431 54.70 19.62 27.89
CA PRO A 431 53.28 19.85 28.23
C PRO A 431 52.92 21.33 28.47
N ALA A 432 53.85 22.11 29.05
CA ALA A 432 53.63 23.54 29.28
C ALA A 432 53.60 24.36 27.98
N GLU A 433 54.37 23.95 26.96
CA GLU A 433 54.36 24.59 25.64
C GLU A 433 53.09 24.22 24.85
N ILE A 434 52.62 22.97 24.97
CA ILE A 434 51.34 22.51 24.42
C ILE A 434 50.18 23.31 25.03
N ASP A 435 50.12 23.44 26.35
CA ASP A 435 49.12 24.25 27.06
C ASP A 435 49.13 25.71 26.61
N ALA A 436 50.32 26.31 26.46
CA ALA A 436 50.46 27.70 26.03
C ALA A 436 49.96 27.90 24.58
N ARG A 437 50.24 26.95 23.70
CA ARG A 437 49.76 26.97 22.31
C ARG A 437 48.23 26.86 22.23
N TRP A 438 47.63 25.95 22.99
CA TRP A 438 46.18 25.83 23.04
C TRP A 438 45.50 27.05 23.64
N THR A 439 46.06 27.61 24.72
CA THR A 439 45.53 28.83 25.34
C THR A 439 45.53 30.00 24.35
N ALA A 440 46.61 30.16 23.57
CA ALA A 440 46.68 31.17 22.51
C ALA A 440 45.64 30.92 21.40
N PHE A 441 45.43 29.66 21.01
CA PHE A 441 44.42 29.28 20.03
C PHE A 441 42.98 29.56 20.49
N LEU A 442 42.62 29.18 21.73
CA LEU A 442 41.29 29.43 22.29
C LEU A 442 40.99 30.94 22.37
N HIS A 443 41.99 31.75 22.73
CA HIS A 443 41.87 33.21 22.67
C HIS A 443 41.67 33.74 21.25
N PHE A 444 42.35 33.14 20.26
CA PHE A 444 42.18 33.50 18.85
C PHE A 444 40.76 33.18 18.35
N VAL A 445 40.24 31.98 18.64
CA VAL A 445 38.86 31.55 18.28
C VAL A 445 37.81 32.51 18.84
N ARG A 446 37.96 32.94 20.11
CA ARG A 446 37.02 33.87 20.75
C ARG A 446 36.99 35.26 20.13
N ARG A 447 38.07 35.71 19.49
CA ARG A 447 38.19 37.07 18.91
C ARG A 447 37.95 37.15 17.40
N ASN A 448 38.02 36.02 16.69
CA ASN A 448 37.98 36.01 15.23
C ASN A 448 36.84 35.10 14.72
N PRO A 449 35.61 35.62 14.56
CA PRO A 449 34.57 34.93 13.80
C PRO A 449 35.03 34.67 12.36
N GLY A 450 34.69 33.52 11.79
CA GLY A 450 35.19 33.04 10.51
C GLY A 450 36.55 32.35 10.55
N TRP A 451 37.11 32.03 11.73
CA TRP A 451 38.45 31.43 11.88
C TRP A 451 38.58 30.08 11.17
N SER A 452 37.46 29.42 10.94
CA SER A 452 37.38 28.12 10.29
C SER A 452 37.37 28.19 8.76
N MET A 453 37.18 29.36 8.14
CA MET A 453 37.08 29.52 6.68
C MET A 453 38.47 29.42 6.03
N GLY A 454 38.84 28.22 5.57
CA GLY A 454 40.10 27.92 4.89
C GLY A 454 40.30 26.41 4.68
N SER A 455 40.83 26.03 3.51
CA SER A 455 40.97 24.62 3.10
C SER A 455 42.10 23.90 3.85
N GLY A 456 41.78 23.14 4.88
CA GLY A 456 42.70 22.18 5.48
C GLY A 456 42.30 21.78 6.89
N THR A 457 42.14 20.47 7.11
CA THR A 457 41.86 19.84 8.40
C THR A 457 42.91 20.28 9.43
N GLN A 458 42.58 21.26 10.28
CA GLN A 458 43.50 21.82 11.30
C GLN A 458 43.86 20.79 12.38
N VAL A 459 43.12 19.68 12.44
CA VAL A 459 43.28 18.53 13.34
C VAL A 459 44.71 17.96 13.31
N LYS A 460 45.33 17.85 12.13
CA LYS A 460 46.69 17.31 11.99
C LYS A 460 47.81 18.22 12.52
N LEU A 461 47.49 19.47 12.87
CA LEU A 461 48.50 20.47 13.23
C LEU A 461 48.73 20.60 14.74
N PHE A 462 47.77 20.17 15.57
CA PHE A 462 47.83 20.35 17.03
C PHE A 462 48.34 19.13 17.82
N GLY A 463 48.43 17.95 17.20
CA GLY A 463 48.97 16.72 17.81
C GLY A 463 48.10 16.14 18.94
N ASP A 464 48.31 14.87 19.27
CA ASP A 464 47.63 14.21 20.39
C ASP A 464 48.23 14.67 21.72
N VAL A 465 47.37 15.02 22.68
CA VAL A 465 47.83 15.33 24.04
C VAL A 465 48.00 14.01 24.79
N GLU A 466 49.20 13.41 24.72
CA GLU A 466 49.53 12.13 25.42
C GLU A 466 49.51 12.23 26.97
N SER A 467 49.33 13.42 27.54
CA SER A 467 49.35 13.68 28.99
C SER A 467 48.05 14.34 29.48
N HIS A 468 47.68 14.12 30.74
CA HIS A 468 46.46 14.73 31.31
C HIS A 468 46.50 16.26 31.15
N PRO A 469 45.54 16.87 30.43
CA PRO A 469 45.51 18.32 30.20
C PRO A 469 45.42 19.07 31.52
N SER A 470 46.03 20.24 31.61
CA SER A 470 45.95 21.01 32.85
C SER A 470 44.52 21.48 33.11
N ARG A 471 44.15 21.55 34.39
CA ARG A 471 42.83 22.05 34.82
C ARG A 471 42.53 23.46 34.28
N ARG A 472 43.56 24.28 34.12
CA ARG A 472 43.43 25.63 33.57
C ARG A 472 43.06 25.60 32.10
N LEU A 473 43.69 24.72 31.32
CA LEU A 473 43.38 24.55 29.91
C LEU A 473 41.94 24.04 29.71
N LEU A 474 41.48 23.06 30.49
CA LEU A 474 40.10 22.55 30.42
C LEU A 474 39.06 23.64 30.75
N GLU A 475 39.33 24.50 31.74
CA GLU A 475 38.48 25.66 32.06
C GLU A 475 38.43 26.67 30.89
N ASP A 476 39.55 26.91 30.23
CA ASP A 476 39.60 27.76 29.04
C ASP A 476 38.88 27.11 27.84
N VAL A 477 38.89 25.79 27.69
CA VAL A 477 38.09 25.10 26.67
C VAL A 477 36.60 25.28 26.95
N ARG A 478 36.14 25.00 28.17
CA ARG A 478 34.74 25.16 28.57
C ARG A 478 34.23 26.57 28.33
N LYS A 479 34.99 27.58 28.77
CA LYS A 479 34.62 28.98 28.57
C LYS A 479 34.54 29.36 27.08
N THR A 480 35.39 28.79 26.23
CA THR A 480 35.30 29.01 24.78
C THR A 480 34.05 28.39 24.19
N ALA A 481 33.64 27.22 24.69
CA ALA A 481 32.36 26.61 24.32
C ALA A 481 31.18 27.49 24.75
N GLU A 482 31.16 27.97 26.01
CA GLU A 482 30.11 28.86 26.52
C GLU A 482 29.96 30.14 25.70
N ASP A 483 31.08 30.75 25.26
CA ASP A 483 31.07 31.96 24.41
C ASP A 483 30.32 31.75 23.07
N PHE A 484 30.15 30.51 22.57
CA PHE A 484 29.33 30.25 21.38
C PHE A 484 27.83 30.45 21.62
N PHE A 485 27.31 30.23 22.84
CA PHE A 485 25.92 30.56 23.15
C PHE A 485 25.66 32.06 23.04
N ASP A 486 26.58 32.88 23.55
CA ASP A 486 26.47 34.35 23.46
C ASP A 486 26.49 34.85 22.00
N ARG A 487 27.24 34.17 21.12
CA ARG A 487 27.26 34.45 19.68
C ARG A 487 25.94 34.08 18.99
N LEU A 488 25.35 32.94 19.34
CA LEU A 488 24.05 32.49 18.81
C LEU A 488 22.89 33.42 19.25
N GLU A 489 22.96 34.00 20.45
CA GLU A 489 21.97 34.97 20.96
C GLU A 489 22.05 36.37 20.30
N GLY A 490 22.99 36.60 19.39
CA GLY A 490 23.07 37.83 18.59
C GLY A 490 23.73 39.02 19.29
N LYS A 491 24.46 38.83 20.41
CA LYS A 491 25.22 39.93 21.03
C LYS A 491 26.43 40.38 20.19
N ASP A 492 26.93 39.50 19.31
CA ASP A 492 28.11 39.73 18.46
C ASP A 492 27.88 39.22 17.01
N SER A 493 26.65 39.26 16.48
CA SER A 493 26.42 38.83 15.09
C SER A 493 27.14 39.76 14.09
N PRO A 494 28.02 39.22 13.22
CA PRO A 494 28.58 40.00 12.13
C PRO A 494 27.44 40.36 11.15
N ALA A 495 27.20 41.66 10.98
CA ALA A 495 26.34 42.16 9.92
C ALA A 495 26.86 41.65 8.57
N GLU A 496 25.97 41.07 7.76
CA GLU A 496 26.23 40.66 6.37
C GLU A 496 27.43 39.71 6.18
N SER A 497 27.33 38.45 6.62
CA SER A 497 28.21 37.39 6.10
C SER A 497 27.56 36.69 4.91
N ASP A 498 28.23 36.66 3.75
CA ASP A 498 27.83 35.95 2.53
C ASP A 498 27.75 34.40 2.69
N THR A 499 28.12 33.86 3.86
CA THR A 499 28.15 32.41 4.13
C THR A 499 27.07 32.03 5.16
N PRO A 500 26.03 31.28 4.78
CA PRO A 500 25.01 30.81 5.72
C PRO A 500 25.61 29.80 6.71
N PHE A 501 25.11 29.80 7.96
CA PHE A 501 25.46 28.85 9.05
C PHE A 501 26.92 28.87 9.55
N LEU A 502 27.59 30.03 9.44
CA LEU A 502 29.01 30.16 9.80
C LEU A 502 29.31 29.76 11.26
N ILE A 503 28.45 30.14 12.21
CA ILE A 503 28.67 29.88 13.64
C ILE A 503 28.55 28.37 13.92
N GLU A 504 27.58 27.72 13.29
CA GLU A 504 27.29 26.30 13.43
C GLU A 504 28.41 25.42 12.86
N VAL A 505 29.01 25.84 11.74
CA VAL A 505 30.23 25.20 11.19
C VAL A 505 31.41 25.35 12.16
N GLU A 506 31.57 26.51 12.79
CA GLU A 506 32.63 26.73 13.78
C GLU A 506 32.45 25.90 15.05
N ILE A 507 31.22 25.75 15.53
CA ILE A 507 30.88 24.88 16.68
C ILE A 507 31.35 23.46 16.41
N LEU A 508 31.05 22.91 15.23
CA LEU A 508 31.44 21.55 14.86
C LEU A 508 32.95 21.39 14.72
N ARG A 509 33.62 22.33 14.06
CA ARG A 509 35.09 22.27 13.88
C ARG A 509 35.85 22.46 15.18
N PHE A 510 35.35 23.32 16.07
CA PHE A 510 35.87 23.45 17.42
C PHE A 510 35.72 22.14 18.19
N THR A 511 34.53 21.53 18.13
CA THR A 511 34.23 20.26 18.80
C THR A 511 35.11 19.12 18.30
N ASP A 512 35.22 18.96 16.98
CA ASP A 512 36.04 17.91 16.36
C ASP A 512 37.49 18.00 16.84
N LEU A 513 38.02 19.23 16.87
CA LEU A 513 39.40 19.51 17.24
C LEU A 513 39.67 19.20 18.73
N ILE A 514 38.79 19.61 19.66
CA ILE A 514 39.00 19.33 21.09
C ILE A 514 38.80 17.86 21.42
N MET A 515 37.87 17.17 20.75
CA MET A 515 37.63 15.73 20.97
C MET A 515 38.77 14.88 20.41
N HIS A 516 39.26 15.19 19.21
CA HIS A 516 40.39 14.48 18.60
C HIS A 516 41.65 14.62 19.46
N CYS A 517 41.95 15.82 19.95
CA CYS A 517 43.14 16.08 20.75
C CYS A 517 43.00 15.68 22.24
N GLY A 518 41.86 15.11 22.66
CA GLY A 518 41.64 14.65 24.04
C GLY A 518 41.48 15.76 25.08
N LEU A 519 41.08 16.97 24.67
CA LEU A 519 40.85 18.13 25.54
C LEU A 519 39.42 18.19 26.09
N VAL A 520 38.91 17.05 26.55
CA VAL A 520 37.54 16.90 27.02
C VAL A 520 37.48 16.24 28.39
N ASP A 521 36.52 16.69 29.20
CA ASP A 521 36.04 16.03 30.41
C ASP A 521 34.50 16.00 30.39
N ASP A 522 33.87 15.35 31.36
CA ASP A 522 32.41 15.22 31.40
C ASP A 522 31.69 16.59 31.37
N ALA A 523 32.29 17.64 31.95
CA ALA A 523 31.69 18.97 31.96
C ALA A 523 31.75 19.61 30.56
N ILE A 524 32.87 19.48 29.86
CA ILE A 524 33.05 20.00 28.50
C ILE A 524 32.14 19.24 27.52
N VAL A 525 32.07 17.91 27.61
CA VAL A 525 31.21 17.11 26.73
C VAL A 525 29.75 17.55 26.87
N ASN A 526 29.25 17.77 28.09
CA ASN A 526 27.89 18.25 28.31
C ASN A 526 27.63 19.64 27.71
N VAL A 527 28.57 20.59 27.85
CA VAL A 527 28.41 21.94 27.28
C VAL A 527 28.38 21.88 25.75
N VAL A 528 29.26 21.08 25.16
CA VAL A 528 29.36 20.95 23.71
C VAL A 528 28.17 20.18 23.13
N GLN A 529 27.70 19.13 23.82
CA GLN A 529 26.47 18.43 23.46
C GLN A 529 25.29 19.39 23.42
N ASN A 530 25.12 20.23 24.45
CA ASN A 530 24.06 21.24 24.48
C ASN A 530 24.17 22.27 23.34
N LEU A 531 25.40 22.68 22.96
CA LEU A 531 25.61 23.57 21.81
C LEU A 531 25.17 22.91 20.50
N VAL A 532 25.58 21.65 20.29
CA VAL A 532 25.25 20.87 19.10
C VAL A 532 23.75 20.61 19.03
N ASP A 533 23.13 20.20 20.13
CA ASP A 533 21.70 20.00 20.28
C ASP A 533 20.89 21.27 19.92
N LEU A 534 21.33 22.43 20.41
CA LEU A 534 20.61 23.68 20.20
C LEU A 534 20.78 24.23 18.76
N ALA A 535 22.00 24.23 18.25
CA ALA A 535 22.35 25.00 17.05
C ALA A 535 22.48 24.12 15.80
N VAL A 536 23.02 22.91 15.94
CA VAL A 536 23.41 22.06 14.81
C VAL A 536 22.34 21.03 14.46
N VAL A 537 21.78 20.35 15.47
CA VAL A 537 20.76 19.31 15.26
C VAL A 537 19.58 19.83 14.41
N PRO A 538 19.01 21.04 14.63
CA PRO A 538 17.95 21.56 13.76
C PRO A 538 18.33 21.65 12.28
N LEU A 539 19.59 21.99 11.96
CA LEU A 539 20.07 22.08 10.58
C LEU A 539 20.29 20.70 9.95
N LEU A 540 20.81 19.75 10.74
CA LEU A 540 21.02 18.37 10.30
C LEU A 540 19.70 17.63 10.04
N LEU A 541 18.62 18.08 10.66
CA LEU A 541 17.29 17.49 10.52
C LEU A 541 16.47 18.08 9.36
N ASP A 542 16.91 19.20 8.78
CA ASP A 542 16.24 19.82 7.63
C ASP A 542 16.75 19.25 6.29
N ASP A 543 15.90 18.50 5.58
CA ASP A 543 16.25 17.88 4.29
C ASP A 543 16.71 18.88 3.21
N SER A 544 16.30 20.16 3.30
CA SER A 544 16.68 21.19 2.32
C SER A 544 18.06 21.81 2.59
N VAL A 545 18.45 21.89 3.86
CA VAL A 545 19.69 22.54 4.30
C VAL A 545 20.82 21.53 4.52
N ALA A 546 20.49 20.37 5.09
CA ALA A 546 21.46 19.38 5.53
C ALA A 546 22.46 18.95 4.44
N PRO A 547 22.08 18.72 3.17
CA PRO A 547 23.04 18.33 2.14
C PRO A 547 24.11 19.40 1.86
N GLN A 548 23.74 20.68 1.93
CA GLN A 548 24.68 21.78 1.75
C GLN A 548 25.56 21.95 2.99
N PHE A 549 24.95 21.93 4.18
CA PHE A 549 25.67 22.06 5.45
C PHE A 549 26.72 20.96 5.64
N VAL A 550 26.38 19.69 5.38
CA VAL A 550 27.33 18.56 5.45
C VAL A 550 28.52 18.75 4.48
N ARG A 551 28.28 19.29 3.28
CA ARG A 551 29.35 19.61 2.33
C ARG A 551 30.29 20.70 2.85
N ASP A 552 29.75 21.71 3.51
CA ASP A 552 30.52 22.86 4.02
C ASP A 552 31.38 22.49 5.25
N VAL A 553 30.90 21.57 6.09
CA VAL A 553 31.68 21.02 7.21
C VAL A 553 32.77 20.06 6.72
N SER A 554 32.48 19.25 5.69
CA SER A 554 33.36 18.19 5.14
C SER A 554 33.58 17.00 6.09
N SER A 555 34.69 16.27 5.99
CA SER A 555 34.95 15.06 6.77
C SER A 555 35.05 15.34 8.28
N VAL A 556 34.43 14.49 9.10
CA VAL A 556 34.49 14.52 10.57
C VAL A 556 35.11 13.24 11.13
N GLU A 557 35.85 13.36 12.23
CA GLU A 557 36.52 12.24 12.87
C GLU A 557 35.55 11.36 13.68
N ALA A 558 35.97 10.13 14.01
CA ALA A 558 35.14 9.15 14.71
C ALA A 558 34.52 9.64 16.04
N PRO A 559 35.23 10.40 16.91
CA PRO A 559 34.66 10.91 18.16
C PRO A 559 33.48 11.88 17.94
N LEU A 560 33.61 12.82 16.99
CA LEU A 560 32.53 13.74 16.66
C LEU A 560 31.36 13.01 16.01
N ARG A 561 31.60 12.02 15.13
CA ARG A 561 30.52 11.19 14.57
C ARG A 561 29.71 10.49 15.66
N ALA A 562 30.37 9.94 16.68
CA ALA A 562 29.68 9.33 17.81
C ALA A 562 28.84 10.34 18.61
N LEU A 563 29.38 11.54 18.89
CA LEU A 563 28.64 12.61 19.56
C LEU A 563 27.41 13.04 18.75
N LEU A 564 27.58 13.27 17.44
CA LEU A 564 26.48 13.67 16.56
C LEU A 564 25.37 12.62 16.51
N ARG A 565 25.72 11.34 16.43
CA ARG A 565 24.73 10.24 16.50
C ARG A 565 23.95 10.30 17.82
N SER A 566 24.64 10.45 18.96
CA SER A 566 23.96 10.55 20.25
C SER A 566 23.11 11.82 20.39
N CYS A 567 23.53 12.97 19.85
CA CYS A 567 22.69 14.18 19.83
C CYS A 567 21.43 14.00 18.98
N LEU A 568 21.56 13.32 17.83
CA LEU A 568 20.44 12.99 16.94
C LEU A 568 19.45 12.00 17.59
N THR A 569 19.92 11.05 18.39
CA THR A 569 19.10 9.93 18.88
C THR A 569 18.68 10.03 20.35
N ASP A 570 19.51 10.61 21.21
CA ASP A 570 19.36 10.59 22.68
C ASP A 570 19.25 12.00 23.29
N GLY A 571 19.68 13.04 22.56
CA GLY A 571 19.66 14.45 22.97
C GLY A 571 18.31 15.16 22.73
N THR A 572 18.35 16.46 22.48
CA THR A 572 17.15 17.23 22.05
C THR A 572 16.57 16.70 20.74
N GLY A 573 17.43 16.09 19.90
CA GLY A 573 17.04 15.37 18.69
C GLY A 573 16.21 14.11 18.95
N ALA A 574 16.25 13.51 20.16
CA ALA A 574 15.52 12.29 20.48
C ALA A 574 14.00 12.45 20.33
N ALA A 575 13.46 13.59 20.78
CA ALA A 575 12.04 13.90 20.64
C ALA A 575 11.64 13.92 19.16
N TYR A 576 12.47 14.52 18.31
CA TYR A 576 12.26 14.55 16.87
C TYR A 576 12.40 13.15 16.26
N PHE A 577 13.47 12.43 16.62
CA PHE A 577 13.80 11.10 16.11
C PHE A 577 12.67 10.10 16.38
N VAL A 578 12.07 10.13 17.58
CA VAL A 578 10.95 9.26 17.95
C VAL A 578 9.62 9.77 17.38
N SER A 579 9.43 11.08 17.26
CA SER A 579 8.18 11.68 16.72
C SER A 579 8.00 11.51 15.21
N ARG A 580 9.06 11.16 14.49
CA ARG A 580 9.02 10.99 13.04
C ARG A 580 8.95 9.54 12.61
N PRO A 581 8.21 9.26 11.54
CA PRO A 581 8.10 7.92 11.02
C PRO A 581 9.43 7.45 10.40
N LEU A 582 9.79 6.19 10.65
CA LEU A 582 11.02 5.57 10.13
C LEU A 582 11.05 5.62 8.59
N GLY A 583 12.18 6.00 8.01
CA GLY A 583 12.35 6.35 6.58
C GLY A 583 12.33 7.87 6.32
N SER A 584 11.96 8.69 7.31
CA SER A 584 11.91 10.15 7.21
C SER A 584 12.54 10.87 8.41
N ARG A 585 13.22 10.14 9.30
CA ARG A 585 13.79 10.68 10.52
C ARG A 585 15.00 11.55 10.21
N VAL A 586 16.01 11.06 9.50
CA VAL A 586 17.25 11.83 9.29
C VAL A 586 17.59 11.92 7.80
N PRO A 587 17.92 13.11 7.25
CA PRO A 587 18.29 13.24 5.85
C PRO A 587 19.40 12.28 5.43
N LYS A 588 19.30 11.69 4.22
CA LYS A 588 20.26 10.71 3.68
C LYS A 588 21.71 11.14 3.85
N ALA A 589 22.02 12.38 3.45
CA ALA A 589 23.38 12.92 3.49
C ALA A 589 23.97 12.95 4.91
N VAL A 590 23.14 13.12 5.94
CA VAL A 590 23.57 13.16 7.34
C VAL A 590 23.82 11.77 7.87
N ILE A 591 22.98 10.78 7.52
CA ILE A 591 23.20 9.39 7.92
C ILE A 591 24.50 8.87 7.29
N GLU A 592 24.70 9.06 5.99
CA GLU A 592 25.92 8.64 5.29
C GLU A 592 27.18 9.32 5.87
N TRP A 593 27.04 10.55 6.36
CA TRP A 593 28.12 11.32 6.95
C TRP A 593 28.45 10.91 8.39
N THR A 594 27.45 10.50 9.17
CA THR A 594 27.60 10.19 10.61
C THR A 594 27.74 8.69 10.89
N LEU A 595 27.24 7.81 10.02
CA LEU A 595 27.18 6.36 10.23
C LEU A 595 27.77 5.58 9.03
N PRO A 596 29.10 5.36 9.03
CA PRO A 596 29.70 4.41 8.11
C PRO A 596 29.22 2.98 8.39
N VAL A 597 29.19 2.15 7.35
CA VAL A 597 28.79 0.73 7.47
C VAL A 597 29.63 -0.02 8.51
N ASP A 598 30.93 0.26 8.57
CA ASP A 598 31.87 -0.40 9.50
C ASP A 598 31.62 -0.08 10.99
N ASP A 599 30.85 0.99 11.28
CA ASP A 599 30.51 1.39 12.65
C ASP A 599 29.23 0.70 13.17
N LEU A 600 28.57 -0.12 12.34
CA LEU A 600 27.34 -0.81 12.73
C LEU A 600 27.63 -2.01 13.65
N PRO A 601 26.78 -2.24 14.67
CA PRO A 601 26.96 -3.31 15.66
C PRO A 601 26.67 -4.72 15.12
N THR A 602 26.37 -4.84 13.82
CA THR A 602 25.76 -6.01 13.19
C THR A 602 26.15 -6.10 11.71
N ASP A 603 26.13 -7.31 11.18
CA ASP A 603 26.30 -7.62 9.75
C ASP A 603 24.98 -7.57 8.95
N GLY A 604 23.86 -7.25 9.61
CA GLY A 604 22.51 -7.26 9.03
C GLY A 604 21.70 -8.53 9.32
N SER A 605 22.28 -9.52 10.02
CA SER A 605 21.60 -10.75 10.43
C SER A 605 20.57 -10.51 11.53
N ILE A 606 19.39 -11.13 11.39
CA ILE A 606 18.31 -11.05 12.38
C ILE A 606 18.35 -12.17 13.45
N ARG A 607 19.30 -13.11 13.33
CA ARG A 607 19.34 -14.36 14.11
C ARG A 607 20.27 -14.30 15.32
N GLU A 608 21.38 -13.58 15.23
CA GLU A 608 22.43 -13.67 16.24
C GLU A 608 22.25 -12.70 17.41
N ASN A 609 21.47 -11.61 17.25
CA ASN A 609 21.37 -10.59 18.31
C ASN A 609 20.03 -9.81 18.30
N ALA A 610 19.04 -10.32 19.03
CA ALA A 610 17.68 -9.76 19.00
C ALA A 610 17.47 -8.45 19.74
N GLU A 611 18.38 -8.09 20.64
CA GLU A 611 18.30 -6.84 21.39
C GLU A 611 18.83 -5.66 20.55
N VAL A 612 19.66 -5.93 19.53
CA VAL A 612 20.27 -4.92 18.66
C VAL A 612 19.23 -4.17 17.84
N VAL A 613 18.08 -4.77 17.55
CA VAL A 613 16.99 -4.10 16.81
C VAL A 613 16.52 -2.82 17.51
N ALA A 614 16.66 -2.73 18.84
CA ALA A 614 16.26 -1.56 19.62
C ALA A 614 17.25 -0.39 19.50
N GLU A 615 18.50 -0.65 19.10
CA GLU A 615 19.56 0.36 19.08
C GLU A 615 19.31 1.50 18.09
N SER A 616 19.68 2.72 18.47
CA SER A 616 19.50 3.92 17.66
C SER A 616 20.32 3.90 16.37
N SER A 617 21.47 3.24 16.36
CA SER A 617 22.32 2.99 15.18
C SER A 617 21.58 2.18 14.11
N VAL A 618 20.84 1.16 14.53
CA VAL A 618 20.02 0.31 13.66
C VAL A 618 18.83 1.08 13.12
N ALA A 619 18.22 1.94 13.93
CA ALA A 619 17.15 2.83 13.47
C ALA A 619 17.65 3.82 12.40
N LEU A 620 18.85 4.38 12.56
CA LEU A 620 19.47 5.24 11.54
C LEU A 620 19.80 4.47 10.24
N ALA A 621 20.38 3.27 10.35
CA ALA A 621 20.62 2.41 9.19
C ALA A 621 19.32 2.05 8.46
N SER A 622 18.27 1.73 9.22
CA SER A 622 16.95 1.42 8.68
C SER A 622 16.32 2.62 7.96
N ASP A 623 16.48 3.84 8.50
CA ASP A 623 16.02 5.08 7.86
C ASP A 623 16.70 5.29 6.50
N LEU A 624 18.01 5.04 6.42
CA LEU A 624 18.77 5.12 5.17
C LEU A 624 18.32 4.08 4.14
N VAL A 625 18.19 2.81 4.54
CA VAL A 625 17.76 1.72 3.64
C VAL A 625 16.38 2.01 3.04
N LEU A 626 15.43 2.47 3.85
CA LEU A 626 14.09 2.86 3.39
C LEU A 626 14.17 4.00 2.37
N ARG A 627 14.92 5.08 2.67
CA ARG A 627 15.11 6.21 1.75
C ARG A 627 15.77 5.81 0.44
N MET A 628 16.69 4.85 0.46
CA MET A 628 17.32 4.34 -0.76
C MET A 628 16.36 3.52 -1.60
N LEU A 629 15.50 2.71 -0.99
CA LEU A 629 14.45 1.97 -1.68
C LEU A 629 13.35 2.88 -2.26
N ASP A 630 13.14 4.05 -1.68
CA ASP A 630 12.19 5.03 -2.22
C ASP A 630 12.68 5.76 -3.47
N ASN A 631 13.99 5.94 -3.61
CA ASN A 631 14.60 6.71 -4.69
C ASN A 631 15.23 5.84 -5.80
N SER A 632 15.08 4.52 -5.79
CA SER A 632 15.78 3.61 -6.72
C SER A 632 14.93 2.39 -7.11
N ASP A 633 15.17 1.85 -8.32
CA ASP A 633 14.60 0.58 -8.80
C ASP A 633 15.26 -0.64 -8.10
N GLY A 634 15.28 -0.67 -6.77
CA GLY A 634 15.66 -1.83 -5.91
C GLY A 634 17.08 -2.40 -6.03
N HIS A 635 17.81 -2.20 -7.13
CA HIS A 635 19.07 -2.87 -7.46
C HIS A 635 20.33 -2.08 -7.08
N GLU A 636 20.20 -0.86 -6.58
CA GLU A 636 21.33 0.04 -6.27
C GLU A 636 21.43 0.40 -4.77
N LEU A 637 21.38 -0.61 -3.88
CA LEU A 637 21.59 -0.37 -2.43
C LEU A 637 23.06 -0.13 -2.03
N ALA A 638 24.00 0.02 -2.97
CA ALA A 638 25.39 0.47 -2.75
C ALA A 638 26.13 -0.16 -1.53
N GLY A 639 25.90 -1.45 -1.23
CA GLY A 639 26.49 -2.16 -0.09
C GLY A 639 25.59 -2.27 1.15
N TRP A 640 24.48 -1.53 1.21
CA TRP A 640 23.49 -1.57 2.30
C TRP A 640 22.44 -2.68 2.16
N GLY A 641 22.47 -3.46 1.07
CA GLY A 641 21.49 -4.52 0.81
C GLY A 641 21.41 -5.58 1.90
N GLN A 642 22.54 -5.90 2.56
CA GLN A 642 22.58 -6.87 3.66
C GLN A 642 21.75 -6.46 4.88
N PHE A 643 21.42 -5.17 5.02
CA PHE A 643 20.64 -4.64 6.13
C PHE A 643 19.13 -4.62 5.85
N VAL A 644 18.67 -5.09 4.69
CA VAL A 644 17.23 -5.18 4.36
C VAL A 644 16.46 -6.06 5.35
N PRO A 645 16.91 -7.28 5.73
CA PRO A 645 16.23 -8.10 6.73
C PRO A 645 16.12 -7.40 8.08
N GLN A 646 17.21 -6.77 8.54
CA GLN A 646 17.23 -6.02 9.79
C GLN A 646 16.35 -4.77 9.75
N THR A 647 16.30 -4.08 8.61
CA THR A 647 15.42 -2.92 8.40
C THR A 647 13.96 -3.33 8.50
N LEU A 648 13.59 -4.45 7.85
CA LEU A 648 12.26 -5.01 7.97
C LEU A 648 11.95 -5.42 9.41
N TRP A 649 12.91 -6.01 10.13
CA TRP A 649 12.75 -6.30 11.54
C TRP A 649 12.50 -5.04 12.37
N ARG A 650 13.27 -3.96 12.17
CA ARG A 650 13.06 -2.70 12.88
C ARG A 650 11.68 -2.12 12.59
N VAL A 651 11.25 -2.14 11.32
CA VAL A 651 9.91 -1.71 10.92
C VAL A 651 8.82 -2.48 11.67
N LEU A 652 8.91 -3.81 11.68
CA LEU A 652 7.93 -4.67 12.37
C LEU A 652 7.97 -4.49 13.89
N TRP A 653 9.17 -4.29 14.45
CA TRP A 653 9.36 -4.03 15.87
C TRP A 653 8.76 -2.68 16.28
N GLU A 654 8.97 -1.61 15.51
CA GLU A 654 8.34 -0.30 15.76
C GLU A 654 6.82 -0.43 15.66
N ALA A 655 6.29 -1.05 14.59
CA ALA A 655 4.86 -1.27 14.40
C ALA A 655 4.24 -2.07 15.55
N HIS A 656 4.94 -3.08 16.06
CA HIS A 656 4.49 -3.90 17.20
C HIS A 656 4.49 -3.13 18.53
N ASN A 657 5.43 -2.21 18.73
CA ASN A 657 5.55 -1.42 19.96
C ASN A 657 4.77 -0.09 19.91
N GLY A 658 3.94 0.15 18.89
CA GLY A 658 3.15 1.38 18.74
C GLY A 658 3.96 2.58 18.25
N GLY A 659 5.12 2.36 17.63
CA GLY A 659 5.95 3.38 17.00
C GLY A 659 5.44 3.81 15.62
N PHE A 660 5.87 5.00 15.18
CA PHE A 660 5.53 5.55 13.87
C PHE A 660 6.42 4.97 12.75
N VAL A 661 5.81 4.37 11.73
CA VAL A 661 6.48 3.84 10.53
C VAL A 661 5.95 4.60 9.29
N VAL A 662 6.81 5.03 8.37
CA VAL A 662 6.34 5.64 7.10
C VAL A 662 5.91 4.50 6.20
N GLY A 663 4.66 4.54 5.75
CA GLY A 663 4.28 4.05 4.43
C GLY A 663 4.59 2.57 4.15
N ASP A 664 4.50 2.27 2.87
CA ASP A 664 4.40 0.92 2.32
C ASP A 664 5.72 0.12 2.41
N ALA A 665 5.84 -0.80 3.37
CA ALA A 665 6.97 -1.72 3.43
C ALA A 665 6.97 -2.80 2.33
N SER A 666 6.08 -2.73 1.34
CA SER A 666 6.03 -3.68 0.22
C SER A 666 7.40 -3.82 -0.45
N LYS A 667 8.15 -2.72 -0.62
CA LYS A 667 9.48 -2.76 -1.25
C LYS A 667 10.49 -3.60 -0.46
N LEU A 668 10.46 -3.55 0.87
CA LEU A 668 11.30 -4.40 1.72
C LEU A 668 10.87 -5.87 1.59
N LEU A 669 9.56 -6.13 1.65
CA LEU A 669 8.99 -7.47 1.58
C LEU A 669 9.18 -8.14 0.20
N THR A 670 9.27 -7.35 -0.87
CA THR A 670 9.55 -7.84 -2.24
C THR A 670 11.02 -7.76 -2.62
N SER A 671 11.90 -7.26 -1.75
CA SER A 671 13.32 -7.09 -2.06
C SER A 671 14.01 -8.43 -2.33
N THR A 672 14.93 -8.44 -3.29
CA THR A 672 15.81 -9.59 -3.57
C THR A 672 16.84 -9.83 -2.48
N HIS A 673 17.07 -8.84 -1.62
CA HIS A 673 17.99 -8.93 -0.49
C HIS A 673 17.35 -9.47 0.79
N LEU A 674 16.07 -9.86 0.75
CA LEU A 674 15.37 -10.48 1.87
C LEU A 674 15.28 -12.00 1.66
N PRO A 675 16.07 -12.81 2.39
CA PRO A 675 15.99 -14.26 2.33
C PRO A 675 14.61 -14.79 2.74
N GLU A 676 14.17 -15.90 2.12
CA GLU A 676 12.89 -16.53 2.45
C GLU A 676 12.84 -16.99 3.91
N GLU A 677 13.96 -17.50 4.45
CA GLU A 677 14.03 -17.97 5.83
C GLU A 677 13.88 -16.82 6.86
N ASP A 678 14.46 -15.65 6.56
CA ASP A 678 14.35 -14.47 7.43
C ASP A 678 12.94 -13.90 7.40
N LEU A 679 12.30 -13.89 6.21
CA LEU A 679 10.90 -13.46 6.08
C LEU A 679 9.95 -14.39 6.84
N GLU A 680 10.15 -15.71 6.79
CA GLU A 680 9.36 -16.64 7.58
C GLU A 680 9.57 -16.44 9.09
N GLU A 681 10.83 -16.30 9.52
CA GLU A 681 11.18 -16.06 10.92
C GLU A 681 10.54 -14.77 11.46
N LEU A 682 10.56 -13.70 10.67
CA LEU A 682 9.89 -12.44 11.01
C LEU A 682 8.36 -12.61 11.06
N ALA A 683 7.75 -13.33 10.11
CA ALA A 683 6.32 -13.62 10.16
C ALA A 683 5.92 -14.43 11.40
N TRP A 684 6.79 -15.33 11.85
CA TRP A 684 6.57 -16.12 13.07
C TRP A 684 6.68 -15.25 14.33
N ARG A 685 7.67 -14.35 14.38
CA ARG A 685 7.88 -13.41 15.50
C ARG A 685 6.77 -12.35 15.58
N PHE A 686 6.24 -11.91 14.45
CA PHE A 686 5.23 -10.85 14.32
C PHE A 686 3.93 -11.37 13.71
N PRO A 687 3.20 -12.27 14.42
CA PRO A 687 1.99 -12.89 13.89
C PRO A 687 0.93 -11.83 13.53
N GLY A 688 0.36 -11.92 12.34
CA GLY A 688 -0.70 -11.02 11.88
C GLY A 688 -0.27 -9.61 11.45
N ILE A 689 1.03 -9.27 11.48
CA ILE A 689 1.55 -7.98 10.98
C ILE A 689 1.94 -8.09 9.50
N ILE A 690 2.64 -9.17 9.11
CA ILE A 690 3.04 -9.39 7.71
C ILE A 690 1.85 -9.92 6.90
N PRO A 691 1.44 -9.24 5.81
CA PRO A 691 0.31 -9.72 5.02
C PRO A 691 0.60 -11.04 4.29
N PRO A 692 -0.38 -11.96 4.23
CA PRO A 692 -0.22 -13.29 3.64
C PRO A 692 0.37 -13.32 2.23
N ARG A 693 0.03 -12.34 1.39
CA ARG A 693 0.51 -12.25 0.00
C ARG A 693 2.04 -12.28 -0.14
N PHE A 694 2.79 -11.80 0.85
CA PHE A 694 4.26 -11.79 0.79
C PHE A 694 4.87 -13.14 1.14
N LEU A 695 4.17 -13.96 1.94
CA LEU A 695 4.55 -15.34 2.24
C LEU A 695 4.15 -16.31 1.12
N GLN A 696 3.26 -15.90 0.21
CA GLN A 696 2.84 -16.74 -0.91
C GLN A 696 4.02 -17.27 -1.72
N ARG A 697 5.06 -16.44 -1.95
CA ARG A 697 6.25 -16.87 -2.69
C ARG A 697 6.95 -18.06 -2.03
N ILE A 698 7.02 -18.08 -0.69
CA ILE A 698 7.59 -19.20 0.08
C ILE A 698 6.65 -20.41 -0.01
N VAL A 699 5.34 -20.18 0.11
CA VAL A 699 4.31 -21.22 -0.06
C VAL A 699 4.27 -21.81 -1.47
N LEU A 700 4.87 -21.16 -2.47
CA LEU A 700 4.97 -21.67 -3.83
C LEU A 700 6.38 -22.16 -4.20
N SER A 701 7.43 -21.71 -3.48
CA SER A 701 8.84 -21.92 -3.84
C SER A 701 9.29 -23.39 -3.76
N HIS A 702 10.37 -23.68 -4.51
CA HIS A 702 11.03 -24.98 -4.61
C HIS A 702 12.54 -24.84 -4.88
N THR A 703 13.36 -25.31 -3.96
CA THR A 703 14.60 -26.01 -4.31
C THR A 703 14.37 -27.46 -3.92
N GLY A 704 14.78 -28.43 -4.75
CA GLY A 704 14.58 -29.86 -4.47
C GLY A 704 15.28 -30.40 -3.21
N ASP A 705 15.74 -29.52 -2.31
CA ASP A 705 16.26 -29.85 -1.00
C ASP A 705 15.12 -29.99 0.03
N GLN A 706 15.41 -30.73 1.09
CA GLN A 706 14.45 -30.97 2.17
C GLN A 706 14.15 -29.68 2.96
N GLY A 707 15.08 -28.72 2.99
CA GLY A 707 14.97 -27.48 3.75
C GLY A 707 13.90 -26.52 3.22
N SER A 708 13.87 -26.29 1.90
CA SER A 708 12.88 -25.45 1.23
C SER A 708 11.46 -26.02 1.36
N VAL A 709 11.33 -27.35 1.32
CA VAL A 709 10.03 -28.01 1.52
C VAL A 709 9.51 -27.82 2.96
N ASP A 710 10.39 -27.91 3.95
CA ASP A 710 10.01 -27.74 5.36
C ASP A 710 9.70 -26.27 5.67
N LEU A 711 10.48 -25.33 5.13
CA LEU A 711 10.22 -23.88 5.16
C LEU A 711 8.82 -23.57 4.62
N ALA A 712 8.49 -24.11 3.45
CA ALA A 712 7.23 -23.79 2.82
C ALA A 712 6.01 -24.42 3.49
N ARG A 713 6.17 -25.58 4.14
CA ARG A 713 5.14 -26.17 5.01
C ARG A 713 4.92 -25.34 6.27
N SER A 714 6.01 -24.87 6.87
CA SER A 714 5.95 -24.03 8.06
C SER A 714 5.28 -22.68 7.74
N ALA A 715 5.61 -22.04 6.62
CA ALA A 715 4.92 -20.83 6.14
C ALA A 715 3.42 -21.07 5.88
N ALA A 716 3.06 -22.21 5.27
CA ALA A 716 1.66 -22.58 5.06
C ALA A 716 0.92 -22.84 6.39
N HIS A 717 1.57 -23.48 7.36
CA HIS A 717 1.02 -23.69 8.70
C HIS A 717 0.80 -22.36 9.43
N LEU A 718 1.76 -21.46 9.34
CA LEU A 718 1.68 -20.11 9.91
C LEU A 718 0.48 -19.34 9.34
N LEU A 719 0.33 -19.31 8.01
CA LEU A 719 -0.79 -18.62 7.37
C LEU A 719 -2.16 -19.23 7.74
N THR A 720 -2.23 -20.55 7.88
CA THR A 720 -3.51 -21.22 8.18
C THR A 720 -3.91 -21.11 9.65
N THR A 721 -2.94 -21.08 10.57
CA THR A 721 -3.19 -20.88 12.01
C THR A 721 -3.44 -19.42 12.35
N GLN A 722 -2.82 -18.48 11.63
CA GLN A 722 -2.98 -17.05 11.87
C GLN A 722 -4.17 -16.41 11.13
N ALA A 723 -4.73 -17.09 10.11
CA ALA A 723 -5.88 -16.59 9.35
C ALA A 723 -7.10 -16.28 10.25
N ASP A 724 -7.27 -17.01 11.35
CA ASP A 724 -8.37 -16.85 12.29
C ASP A 724 -8.03 -15.90 13.47
N THR A 725 -6.77 -15.48 13.62
CA THR A 725 -6.29 -14.61 14.71
C THR A 725 -6.14 -13.14 14.30
N ARG A 726 -6.66 -12.72 13.15
CA ARG A 726 -6.77 -11.28 12.81
C ARG A 726 -7.79 -10.62 13.75
N ARG A 727 -7.38 -10.42 15.00
CA ARG A 727 -8.03 -9.56 16.00
C ARG A 727 -7.58 -8.12 15.74
N ASP A 728 -8.58 -7.24 15.66
CA ASP A 728 -8.58 -5.85 16.10
C ASP A 728 -7.23 -5.10 16.07
N GLY A 729 -7.06 -4.24 15.06
CA GLY A 729 -6.20 -3.06 15.17
C GLY A 729 -4.69 -3.25 15.01
N SER A 730 -4.20 -4.31 14.35
CA SER A 730 -2.77 -4.39 14.03
C SER A 730 -2.36 -3.29 13.03
N VAL A 731 -1.24 -2.62 13.32
CA VAL A 731 -0.64 -1.57 12.48
C VAL A 731 -0.36 -2.17 11.09
N ILE A 732 -1.11 -1.69 10.08
CA ILE A 732 -0.98 -2.13 8.70
C ILE A 732 0.30 -1.51 8.11
N VAL A 733 1.35 -2.31 7.92
CA VAL A 733 2.65 -1.85 7.38
C VAL A 733 2.63 -1.74 5.83
N THR A 734 1.60 -2.27 5.17
CA THR A 734 1.42 -2.14 3.70
C THR A 734 -0.06 -2.05 3.36
N PRO A 735 -0.50 -1.30 2.32
CA PRO A 735 -1.92 -1.11 1.99
C PRO A 735 -2.72 -2.42 1.93
N PRO A 736 -3.98 -2.46 2.40
CA PRO A 736 -4.77 -3.68 2.38
C PRO A 736 -4.97 -4.20 0.95
N ASN A 737 -4.85 -5.51 0.75
CA ASN A 737 -5.13 -6.18 -0.51
C ASN A 737 -5.73 -7.55 -0.22
N GLN A 738 -6.99 -7.53 0.21
CA GLN A 738 -7.72 -8.72 0.64
C GLN A 738 -7.71 -9.81 -0.42
N ARG A 739 -7.85 -9.46 -1.70
CA ARG A 739 -7.83 -10.43 -2.80
C ARG A 739 -6.51 -11.22 -2.88
N LYS A 740 -5.36 -10.55 -2.79
CA LYS A 740 -4.05 -11.22 -2.82
C LYS A 740 -3.79 -11.98 -1.52
N ASP A 741 -4.24 -11.46 -0.39
CA ASP A 741 -4.10 -12.12 0.90
C ASP A 741 -4.93 -13.42 0.97
N ASP A 742 -6.18 -13.36 0.55
CA ASP A 742 -7.08 -14.52 0.46
C ASP A 742 -6.53 -15.56 -0.52
N CYS A 743 -5.93 -15.11 -1.63
CA CYS A 743 -5.23 -15.99 -2.55
C CYS A 743 -4.07 -16.74 -1.88
N ALA A 744 -3.23 -16.03 -1.13
CA ALA A 744 -2.10 -16.62 -0.41
C ALA A 744 -2.56 -17.59 0.68
N VAL A 745 -3.60 -17.23 1.44
CA VAL A 745 -4.22 -18.12 2.44
C VAL A 745 -4.83 -19.35 1.76
N ALA A 746 -5.46 -19.20 0.60
CA ALA A 746 -6.00 -20.32 -0.16
C ALA A 746 -4.89 -21.29 -0.62
N TRP A 747 -3.76 -20.78 -1.11
CA TRP A 747 -2.59 -21.59 -1.46
C TRP A 747 -1.98 -22.30 -0.25
N ALA A 748 -1.90 -21.61 0.90
CA ALA A 748 -1.42 -22.17 2.15
C ALA A 748 -2.34 -23.31 2.65
N ARG A 749 -3.66 -23.09 2.66
CA ARG A 749 -4.67 -24.13 2.97
C ARG A 749 -4.53 -25.33 2.05
N LEU A 750 -4.34 -25.10 0.76
CA LEU A 750 -4.15 -26.18 -0.20
C LEU A 750 -2.89 -27.02 0.11
N ARG A 751 -1.77 -26.37 0.44
CA ARG A 751 -0.49 -27.04 0.77
C ARG A 751 -0.55 -27.78 2.10
N SER A 752 -1.22 -27.23 3.12
CA SER A 752 -1.31 -27.83 4.46
C SER A 752 -2.26 -29.04 4.55
N SER A 753 -3.13 -29.23 3.56
CA SER A 753 -4.18 -30.27 3.58
C SER A 753 -3.66 -31.71 3.43
N GLY A 754 -3.33 -32.42 4.50
CA GLY A 754 -2.77 -33.78 4.41
C GLY A 754 -3.70 -34.82 3.76
N ARG A 755 -4.82 -35.14 4.42
CA ARG A 755 -5.84 -36.10 3.94
C ARG A 755 -7.17 -35.40 3.76
N TRP A 756 -7.69 -35.39 2.54
CA TRP A 756 -8.90 -34.65 2.23
C TRP A 756 -10.18 -35.27 2.83
N ALA A 757 -10.13 -36.56 3.18
CA ALA A 757 -11.24 -37.22 3.87
C ALA A 757 -11.45 -36.71 5.30
N GLU A 758 -10.43 -36.09 5.93
CA GLU A 758 -10.55 -35.51 7.27
C GLU A 758 -11.51 -34.32 7.32
N PHE A 759 -11.74 -33.63 6.19
CA PHE A 759 -12.73 -32.55 6.11
C PHE A 759 -14.16 -33.02 6.30
N GLY A 760 -14.46 -34.31 6.05
CA GLY A 760 -15.80 -34.86 6.23
C GLY A 760 -16.88 -34.03 5.52
N ALA A 761 -17.90 -33.61 6.29
CA ALA A 761 -19.02 -32.82 5.77
C ALA A 761 -18.63 -31.37 5.38
N GLU A 762 -17.50 -30.86 5.87
CA GLU A 762 -17.07 -29.48 5.64
C GLU A 762 -16.30 -29.30 4.31
N LEU A 763 -16.09 -30.38 3.57
CA LEU A 763 -15.34 -30.37 2.30
C LEU A 763 -15.81 -29.27 1.33
N GLN A 764 -17.12 -29.01 1.26
CA GLN A 764 -17.67 -27.95 0.41
C GLN A 764 -17.16 -26.55 0.82
N PHE A 765 -17.14 -26.25 2.11
CA PHE A 765 -16.71 -24.95 2.62
C PHE A 765 -15.20 -24.77 2.42
N GLU A 766 -14.41 -25.81 2.66
CA GLU A 766 -12.96 -25.76 2.44
C GLU A 766 -12.61 -25.62 0.95
N VAL A 767 -13.31 -26.31 0.05
CA VAL A 767 -13.18 -26.10 -1.40
C VAL A 767 -13.50 -24.65 -1.80
N THR A 768 -14.51 -24.04 -1.16
CA THR A 768 -14.87 -22.64 -1.42
C THR A 768 -13.78 -21.70 -0.93
N ARG A 769 -13.21 -21.94 0.25
CA ARG A 769 -12.08 -21.18 0.81
C ARG A 769 -10.79 -21.32 0.00
N MET A 770 -10.56 -22.48 -0.62
CA MET A 770 -9.38 -22.73 -1.46
C MET A 770 -9.55 -22.24 -2.91
N ARG A 771 -10.77 -21.85 -3.33
CA ARG A 771 -11.04 -21.41 -4.71
C ARG A 771 -10.11 -20.30 -5.21
N PRO A 772 -9.74 -19.28 -4.43
CA PRO A 772 -8.84 -18.22 -4.92
C PRO A 772 -7.53 -18.77 -5.52
N ALA A 773 -6.93 -19.80 -4.91
CA ALA A 773 -5.75 -20.47 -5.45
C ALA A 773 -5.99 -21.15 -6.80
N LEU A 774 -7.17 -21.76 -6.98
CA LEU A 774 -7.56 -22.36 -8.26
C LEU A 774 -7.74 -21.31 -9.37
N VAL A 775 -8.32 -20.15 -9.04
CA VAL A 775 -8.47 -19.03 -9.98
C VAL A 775 -7.10 -18.44 -10.36
N ASP A 776 -6.20 -18.33 -9.40
CA ASP A 776 -4.83 -17.86 -9.58
C ASP A 776 -4.03 -18.80 -10.49
N PHE A 777 -4.08 -20.11 -10.24
CA PHE A 777 -3.46 -21.13 -11.10
C PHE A 777 -3.93 -21.08 -12.56
N CYS A 778 -5.21 -20.79 -12.80
CA CYS A 778 -5.73 -20.60 -14.16
C CYS A 778 -5.16 -19.38 -14.89
N ARG A 779 -4.58 -18.42 -14.17
CA ARG A 779 -3.99 -17.17 -14.71
C ARG A 779 -2.47 -17.21 -14.81
N MET A 780 -1.82 -18.18 -14.17
CA MET A 780 -0.37 -18.36 -14.22
C MET A 780 0.13 -18.62 -15.65
N SER A 781 1.31 -18.09 -15.95
CA SER A 781 2.10 -18.36 -17.14
C SER A 781 2.71 -19.77 -17.10
N ALA A 782 3.20 -20.26 -18.25
CA ALA A 782 3.86 -21.56 -18.33
C ALA A 782 5.10 -21.64 -17.42
N ALA A 783 5.87 -20.55 -17.30
CA ALA A 783 7.06 -20.48 -16.46
C ALA A 783 6.71 -20.56 -14.96
N GLU A 784 5.64 -19.88 -14.52
CA GLU A 784 5.18 -19.95 -13.13
C GLU A 784 4.66 -21.35 -12.79
N ILE A 785 3.96 -22.01 -13.71
CA ILE A 785 3.49 -23.39 -13.53
C ILE A 785 4.65 -24.38 -13.42
N ASP A 786 5.67 -24.23 -14.26
CA ASP A 786 6.86 -25.09 -14.20
C ASP A 786 7.69 -24.86 -12.92
N ALA A 787 7.53 -23.71 -12.26
CA ALA A 787 8.14 -23.43 -10.97
C ALA A 787 7.38 -24.05 -9.77
N LEU A 788 6.13 -24.49 -9.95
CA LEU A 788 5.35 -25.13 -8.88
C LEU A 788 5.92 -26.51 -8.52
N THR A 789 5.96 -26.81 -7.23
CA THR A 789 6.27 -28.15 -6.72
C THR A 789 5.26 -29.20 -7.20
N GLY A 790 5.73 -30.42 -7.46
CA GLY A 790 4.86 -31.54 -7.86
C GLY A 790 3.71 -31.82 -6.87
N ASP A 791 3.93 -31.66 -5.55
CA ASP A 791 2.86 -31.87 -4.56
C ASP A 791 1.76 -30.80 -4.65
N LEU A 792 2.08 -29.54 -4.92
CA LEU A 792 1.08 -28.50 -5.16
C LEU A 792 0.25 -28.79 -6.42
N VAL A 793 0.88 -29.30 -7.48
CA VAL A 793 0.17 -29.67 -8.71
C VAL A 793 -0.79 -30.85 -8.44
N ASP A 794 -0.35 -31.85 -7.67
CA ASP A 794 -1.20 -32.97 -7.23
C ASP A 794 -2.40 -32.47 -6.39
N ARG A 795 -2.15 -31.53 -5.47
CA ARG A 795 -3.19 -30.92 -4.62
C ARG A 795 -4.16 -30.06 -5.44
N MET A 796 -3.65 -29.32 -6.43
CA MET A 796 -4.46 -28.55 -7.35
C MET A 796 -5.38 -29.46 -8.18
N MET A 797 -4.90 -30.65 -8.58
CA MET A 797 -5.75 -31.67 -9.21
C MET A 797 -6.91 -32.12 -8.31
N LEU A 798 -6.65 -32.35 -7.02
CA LEU A 798 -7.71 -32.67 -6.06
C LEU A 798 -8.70 -31.52 -5.89
N LEU A 799 -8.20 -30.28 -5.78
CA LEU A 799 -9.05 -29.10 -5.66
C LEU A 799 -9.96 -28.92 -6.89
N LEU A 800 -9.44 -29.16 -8.09
CA LEU A 800 -10.21 -29.07 -9.33
C LEU A 800 -11.29 -30.16 -9.40
N PHE A 801 -10.96 -31.39 -8.98
CA PHE A 801 -11.92 -32.49 -8.85
C PHE A 801 -13.02 -32.18 -7.83
N ALA A 802 -12.67 -31.75 -6.62
CA ALA A 802 -13.61 -31.44 -5.55
C ALA A 802 -14.45 -30.18 -5.86
N SER A 803 -13.88 -29.19 -6.56
CA SER A 803 -14.60 -28.01 -7.05
C SER A 803 -15.67 -28.38 -8.07
N ARG A 804 -15.40 -29.36 -8.93
CA ARG A 804 -16.39 -29.87 -9.88
C ARG A 804 -17.55 -30.55 -9.17
N TRP A 805 -17.26 -31.39 -8.18
CA TRP A 805 -18.29 -32.02 -7.34
C TRP A 805 -19.13 -30.96 -6.60
N SER A 806 -18.47 -30.01 -5.93
CA SER A 806 -19.13 -28.94 -5.18
C SER A 806 -20.04 -28.09 -6.08
N ARG A 807 -19.60 -27.76 -7.30
CA ARG A 807 -20.43 -27.09 -8.30
C ARG A 807 -21.67 -27.90 -8.68
N ASP A 808 -21.49 -29.18 -9.01
CA ASP A 808 -22.58 -30.02 -9.47
C ASP A 808 -23.61 -30.29 -8.34
N ARG A 809 -23.19 -30.23 -7.06
CA ARG A 809 -24.05 -30.49 -5.90
C ARG A 809 -24.62 -29.26 -5.21
N TYR A 810 -23.87 -28.17 -5.17
CA TYR A 810 -24.21 -26.96 -4.41
C TYR A 810 -24.26 -25.69 -5.27
N ALA A 811 -24.25 -25.84 -6.59
CA ALA A 811 -24.26 -24.72 -7.54
C ALA A 811 -23.12 -23.70 -7.33
N ALA A 812 -21.99 -24.14 -6.77
CA ALA A 812 -20.81 -23.30 -6.57
C ALA A 812 -20.36 -22.65 -7.91
N PRO A 813 -19.86 -21.40 -7.91
CA PRO A 813 -19.41 -20.70 -9.12
C PRO A 813 -18.47 -21.50 -10.05
N PHE A 814 -18.65 -21.31 -11.35
CA PHE A 814 -17.86 -21.95 -12.40
C PHE A 814 -16.47 -21.32 -12.54
N VAL A 815 -15.41 -22.14 -12.63
CA VAL A 815 -14.05 -21.66 -12.92
C VAL A 815 -13.75 -21.85 -14.42
N PRO A 816 -13.23 -20.84 -15.15
CA PRO A 816 -13.03 -20.88 -16.60
C PRO A 816 -11.87 -21.76 -17.09
N PHE A 817 -11.82 -21.90 -18.42
CA PHE A 817 -10.91 -22.72 -19.23
C PHE A 817 -9.41 -22.48 -18.91
N VAL A 818 -8.67 -23.58 -18.74
CA VAL A 818 -7.20 -23.61 -18.59
C VAL A 818 -6.51 -23.69 -19.93
N GLY A 819 -5.35 -23.04 -20.04
CA GLY A 819 -4.46 -23.18 -21.18
C GLY A 819 -3.78 -24.54 -21.24
N ALA A 820 -3.07 -24.78 -22.35
CA ALA A 820 -2.34 -26.04 -22.57
C ALA A 820 -1.29 -26.31 -21.47
N ALA A 821 -0.59 -25.28 -20.99
CA ALA A 821 0.45 -25.42 -19.96
C ALA A 821 -0.09 -25.99 -18.64
N GLN A 822 -1.24 -25.50 -18.15
CA GLN A 822 -1.88 -26.04 -16.95
C GLN A 822 -2.33 -27.48 -17.17
N VAL A 823 -2.94 -27.79 -18.32
CA VAL A 823 -3.39 -29.15 -18.66
C VAL A 823 -2.20 -30.12 -18.68
N ASP A 824 -1.07 -29.71 -19.27
CA ASP A 824 0.14 -30.52 -19.36
C ASP A 824 0.79 -30.74 -17.98
N ALA A 825 0.84 -29.73 -17.11
CA ALA A 825 1.34 -29.87 -15.74
C ALA A 825 0.48 -30.82 -14.90
N LEU A 826 -0.83 -30.63 -14.94
CA LEU A 826 -1.80 -31.49 -14.25
C LEU A 826 -1.76 -32.93 -14.78
N ARG A 827 -1.60 -33.12 -16.10
CA ARG A 827 -1.44 -34.45 -16.72
C ARG A 827 -0.13 -35.12 -16.30
N ARG A 828 0.99 -34.37 -16.23
CA ARG A 828 2.28 -34.90 -15.72
C ARG A 828 2.16 -35.37 -14.27
N SER A 829 1.42 -34.64 -13.43
CA SER A 829 1.12 -35.03 -12.05
C SER A 829 0.36 -36.37 -12.00
N VAL A 830 -0.72 -36.49 -12.78
CA VAL A 830 -1.55 -37.70 -12.81
C VAL A 830 -0.84 -38.92 -13.40
N LEU A 831 -0.02 -38.73 -14.43
CA LEU A 831 0.74 -39.82 -15.07
C LEU A 831 2.11 -40.06 -14.41
N GLY A 832 2.44 -39.28 -13.38
CA GLY A 832 3.70 -39.36 -12.64
C GLY A 832 3.74 -40.53 -11.67
N SER A 833 4.80 -40.58 -10.84
CA SER A 833 4.99 -41.63 -9.83
C SER A 833 4.24 -41.40 -8.51
N SER A 834 3.49 -40.31 -8.39
CA SER A 834 2.76 -39.95 -7.17
C SER A 834 1.38 -40.59 -7.14
N ASP A 835 1.13 -41.47 -6.17
CA ASP A 835 -0.20 -42.05 -5.96
C ASP A 835 -1.15 -41.11 -5.20
N TYR A 836 -0.70 -39.92 -4.76
CA TYR A 836 -1.40 -39.03 -3.83
C TYR A 836 -2.82 -38.66 -4.30
N VAL A 837 -2.97 -38.28 -5.57
CA VAL A 837 -4.27 -37.89 -6.15
C VAL A 837 -5.21 -39.10 -6.17
N SER A 838 -4.73 -40.25 -6.64
CA SER A 838 -5.54 -41.46 -6.75
C SER A 838 -6.01 -41.98 -5.38
N VAL A 839 -5.14 -41.91 -4.36
CA VAL A 839 -5.44 -42.33 -3.00
C VAL A 839 -6.50 -41.42 -2.37
N ASN A 840 -6.32 -40.09 -2.44
CA ASN A 840 -7.27 -39.15 -1.84
C ASN A 840 -8.65 -39.18 -2.52
N ILE A 841 -8.71 -39.26 -3.86
CA ILE A 841 -10.01 -39.42 -4.55
C ILE A 841 -10.68 -40.73 -4.13
N THR A 842 -9.92 -41.83 -4.08
CA THR A 842 -10.47 -43.12 -3.63
C THR A 842 -11.01 -43.04 -2.21
N GLU A 843 -10.28 -42.40 -1.29
CA GLU A 843 -10.67 -42.23 0.12
C GLU A 843 -11.92 -41.36 0.28
N LEU A 844 -12.04 -40.26 -0.47
CA LEU A 844 -13.24 -39.40 -0.48
C LEU A 844 -14.50 -40.15 -0.91
N ILE A 845 -14.36 -41.07 -1.88
CA ILE A 845 -15.44 -41.89 -2.42
C ILE A 845 -15.80 -43.04 -1.46
N THR A 846 -14.81 -43.78 -0.95
CA THR A 846 -15.06 -44.90 -0.01
C THR A 846 -15.62 -44.41 1.32
N SER A 847 -15.22 -43.22 1.76
CA SER A 847 -15.77 -42.54 2.95
C SER A 847 -17.13 -41.90 2.72
N ARG A 848 -17.67 -41.94 1.49
CA ARG A 848 -18.97 -41.35 1.08
C ARG A 848 -19.09 -39.84 1.31
N ILE A 849 -17.96 -39.14 1.38
CA ILE A 849 -17.94 -37.67 1.44
C ILE A 849 -18.30 -37.12 0.06
N ILE A 850 -17.69 -37.69 -0.97
CA ILE A 850 -18.12 -37.53 -2.35
C ILE A 850 -18.91 -38.78 -2.71
N ASP A 851 -20.09 -38.59 -3.29
CA ASP A 851 -20.96 -39.69 -3.63
C ASP A 851 -20.44 -40.42 -4.88
N ARG A 852 -20.37 -41.75 -4.76
CA ARG A 852 -19.92 -42.64 -5.84
C ARG A 852 -20.80 -42.52 -7.09
N GLU A 853 -22.08 -42.24 -6.90
CA GLU A 853 -23.07 -42.09 -7.96
C GLU A 853 -22.72 -40.90 -8.88
N TRP A 854 -22.32 -39.76 -8.30
CA TRP A 854 -21.86 -38.58 -9.03
C TRP A 854 -20.59 -38.87 -9.82
N LEU A 855 -19.61 -39.59 -9.25
CA LEU A 855 -18.37 -39.94 -9.95
C LEU A 855 -18.69 -40.77 -11.20
N LEU A 856 -19.43 -41.86 -11.05
CA LEU A 856 -19.77 -42.76 -12.15
C LEU A 856 -20.53 -42.05 -13.27
N ALA A 857 -21.54 -41.25 -12.91
CA ALA A 857 -22.28 -40.46 -13.89
C ALA A 857 -21.40 -39.41 -14.57
N THR A 858 -20.48 -38.78 -13.83
CA THR A 858 -19.57 -37.75 -14.37
C THR A 858 -18.58 -38.35 -15.36
N VAL A 859 -17.92 -39.47 -15.03
CA VAL A 859 -16.98 -40.15 -15.94
C VAL A 859 -17.69 -40.61 -17.21
N MET A 860 -18.85 -41.27 -17.07
CA MET A 860 -19.65 -41.72 -18.22
C MET A 860 -20.08 -40.57 -19.15
N LEU A 861 -20.43 -39.41 -18.60
CA LEU A 861 -20.80 -38.23 -19.38
C LEU A 861 -19.62 -37.57 -20.11
N MET A 862 -18.39 -37.83 -19.66
CA MET A 862 -17.17 -37.29 -20.26
C MET A 862 -16.54 -38.25 -21.27
N THR A 863 -16.78 -39.57 -21.17
CA THR A 863 -16.21 -40.57 -22.08
C THR A 863 -16.67 -40.35 -23.54
N SER A 864 -15.77 -40.67 -24.48
CA SER A 864 -16.02 -40.55 -25.92
C SER A 864 -17.23 -41.38 -26.36
N GLY A 865 -18.05 -40.81 -27.26
CA GLY A 865 -19.28 -41.47 -27.75
C GLY A 865 -20.56 -41.17 -26.96
N ALA A 866 -20.49 -40.41 -25.88
CA ALA A 866 -21.67 -39.94 -25.16
C ALA A 866 -22.59 -39.06 -26.07
N PRO A 867 -23.92 -39.27 -26.07
CA PRO A 867 -24.88 -38.40 -26.77
C PRO A 867 -24.68 -36.92 -26.42
N GLY A 868 -24.77 -36.00 -27.38
CA GLY A 868 -24.60 -34.56 -27.12
C GLY A 868 -23.14 -34.07 -26.92
N SER A 869 -22.14 -34.96 -27.01
CA SER A 869 -20.71 -34.63 -26.92
C SER A 869 -20.23 -33.55 -27.89
N LYS A 870 -20.91 -33.36 -29.05
CA LYS A 870 -20.61 -32.27 -30.00
C LYS A 870 -20.86 -30.85 -29.46
N ARG A 871 -21.51 -30.67 -28.30
CA ARG A 871 -21.86 -29.33 -27.75
C ARG A 871 -21.13 -28.93 -26.46
N ARG A 872 -20.36 -29.81 -25.82
CA ARG A 872 -19.61 -29.44 -24.60
C ARG A 872 -18.16 -29.18 -24.99
N LYS A 873 -17.66 -27.96 -24.76
CA LYS A 873 -16.21 -27.71 -24.77
C LYS A 873 -15.58 -28.71 -23.81
N ALA A 874 -14.59 -29.48 -24.26
CA ALA A 874 -13.86 -30.40 -23.40
C ALA A 874 -13.25 -29.58 -22.24
N ASP A 875 -13.57 -29.97 -21.01
CA ASP A 875 -13.06 -29.30 -19.81
C ASP A 875 -11.76 -29.97 -19.34
N VAL A 876 -11.14 -29.41 -18.30
CA VAL A 876 -9.83 -29.85 -17.78
C VAL A 876 -9.83 -31.31 -17.37
N LEU A 877 -10.88 -31.73 -16.65
CA LEU A 877 -11.04 -33.11 -16.20
C LEU A 877 -11.21 -34.08 -17.37
N THR A 878 -11.80 -33.62 -18.47
CA THR A 878 -11.84 -34.41 -19.72
C THR A 878 -10.43 -34.63 -20.27
N HIS A 879 -9.57 -33.61 -20.27
CA HIS A 879 -8.20 -33.71 -20.83
C HIS A 879 -7.22 -34.44 -19.90
N VAL A 880 -7.40 -34.34 -18.58
CA VAL A 880 -6.48 -34.89 -17.58
C VAL A 880 -6.96 -36.24 -17.01
N GLY A 881 -8.27 -36.40 -16.84
CA GLY A 881 -8.87 -37.52 -16.11
C GLY A 881 -9.34 -38.69 -16.97
N LEU A 882 -9.50 -38.50 -18.29
CA LEU A 882 -9.83 -39.56 -19.25
C LEU A 882 -8.59 -39.90 -20.08
N GLY A 883 -8.37 -41.20 -20.33
CA GLY A 883 -7.23 -41.67 -21.11
C GLY A 883 -7.30 -41.18 -22.56
N ALA A 884 -6.14 -41.06 -23.23
CA ALA A 884 -6.12 -40.87 -24.67
C ALA A 884 -6.63 -42.15 -25.34
N ASP A 885 -7.86 -42.11 -25.86
CA ASP A 885 -8.57 -43.10 -26.71
C ASP A 885 -8.57 -44.60 -26.29
N ASP A 886 -7.86 -44.99 -25.22
CA ASP A 886 -7.57 -46.38 -24.82
C ASP A 886 -8.11 -46.72 -23.40
N GLY A 887 -8.87 -45.83 -22.76
CA GLY A 887 -9.58 -46.12 -21.50
C GLY A 887 -8.73 -46.23 -20.22
N ASN A 888 -7.53 -45.66 -20.20
CA ASN A 888 -6.60 -45.71 -19.06
C ASN A 888 -6.42 -44.36 -18.33
N GLY A 889 -7.48 -43.57 -18.19
CA GLY A 889 -7.45 -42.31 -17.40
C GLY A 889 -7.57 -42.54 -15.89
N LEU A 890 -7.06 -41.61 -15.08
CA LEU A 890 -7.17 -41.65 -13.60
C LEU A 890 -8.62 -41.80 -13.13
N LEU A 891 -9.56 -41.06 -13.72
CA LEU A 891 -10.96 -41.10 -13.29
C LEU A 891 -11.65 -42.41 -13.71
N GLU A 892 -11.29 -42.96 -14.86
CA GLU A 892 -11.76 -44.27 -15.32
C GLU A 892 -11.23 -45.40 -14.44
N PHE A 893 -9.97 -45.32 -14.01
CA PHE A 893 -9.37 -46.25 -13.05
C PHE A 893 -10.09 -46.23 -11.70
N VAL A 894 -10.36 -45.05 -11.14
CA VAL A 894 -11.07 -44.91 -9.87
C VAL A 894 -12.55 -45.35 -10.00
N ALA A 895 -13.20 -45.02 -11.12
CA ALA A 895 -14.55 -45.49 -11.43
C ALA A 895 -14.61 -47.03 -11.53
N GLY A 896 -13.66 -47.65 -12.22
CA GLY A 896 -13.54 -49.11 -12.35
C GLY A 896 -13.34 -49.80 -11.00
N LYS A 897 -12.50 -49.24 -10.12
CA LYS A 897 -12.38 -49.72 -8.72
C LYS A 897 -13.70 -49.64 -7.96
N SER A 898 -14.40 -48.50 -8.06
CA SER A 898 -15.68 -48.26 -7.39
C SER A 898 -16.80 -49.19 -7.89
N LEU A 899 -16.76 -49.59 -9.17
CA LEU A 899 -17.68 -50.56 -9.76
C LEU A 899 -17.40 -52.00 -9.31
N SER A 900 -16.15 -52.33 -8.97
CA SER A 900 -15.76 -53.70 -8.62
C SER A 900 -16.36 -54.21 -7.29
N ASP A 901 -16.90 -53.30 -6.47
CA ASP A 901 -17.63 -53.56 -5.22
C ASP A 901 -19.14 -53.76 -5.45
N LEU A 902 -19.64 -53.51 -6.67
CA LEU A 902 -21.05 -53.60 -7.05
C LEU A 902 -21.38 -54.97 -7.70
N GLN A 903 -21.04 -56.08 -7.02
CA GLN A 903 -21.42 -57.43 -7.48
C GLN A 903 -22.95 -57.62 -7.39
N GLY A 904 -23.62 -57.81 -8.54
CA GLY A 904 -25.03 -58.27 -8.57
C GLY A 904 -26.01 -57.52 -9.48
N PHE A 905 -25.56 -56.78 -10.49
CA PHE A 905 -26.46 -56.11 -11.43
C PHE A 905 -26.98 -57.08 -12.49
N ASP A 906 -28.28 -57.38 -12.43
CA ASP A 906 -28.96 -58.28 -13.37
C ASP A 906 -29.16 -57.60 -14.73
N ARG A 907 -28.86 -58.32 -15.83
CA ARG A 907 -28.84 -57.80 -17.21
C ARG A 907 -30.24 -57.48 -17.76
N GLU A 908 -31.30 -57.91 -17.10
CA GLU A 908 -32.68 -57.86 -17.61
C GLU A 908 -33.64 -56.94 -16.82
N GLY A 909 -33.18 -56.23 -15.78
CA GLY A 909 -34.00 -55.32 -14.96
C GLY A 909 -33.84 -53.82 -15.29
N PRO A 910 -34.76 -52.93 -14.83
CA PRO A 910 -34.54 -51.48 -14.87
C PRO A 910 -33.28 -51.18 -14.06
N SER A 911 -32.20 -50.87 -14.76
CA SER A 911 -30.89 -50.81 -14.13
C SER A 911 -30.84 -49.66 -13.13
N PRO A 912 -30.52 -49.93 -11.85
CA PRO A 912 -30.29 -48.88 -10.87
C PRO A 912 -29.22 -47.88 -11.30
N ILE A 913 -28.35 -48.23 -12.26
CA ILE A 913 -27.37 -47.32 -12.88
C ILE A 913 -28.04 -46.35 -13.85
N ALA A 914 -29.01 -46.81 -14.63
CA ALA A 914 -29.82 -45.95 -15.50
C ALA A 914 -30.74 -45.04 -14.68
N ASP A 915 -31.24 -45.51 -13.53
CA ASP A 915 -32.03 -44.71 -12.60
C ASP A 915 -31.15 -43.73 -11.80
N MET A 916 -29.99 -44.16 -11.30
CA MET A 916 -28.95 -43.30 -10.72
C MET A 916 -28.54 -42.18 -11.69
N PHE A 917 -28.30 -42.54 -12.96
CA PHE A 917 -27.99 -41.58 -14.01
C PHE A 917 -29.16 -40.63 -14.26
N ARG A 918 -30.39 -41.15 -14.35
CA ARG A 918 -31.60 -40.34 -14.51
C ARG A 918 -31.72 -39.32 -13.37
N ASP A 919 -31.50 -39.74 -12.14
CA ASP A 919 -31.58 -38.89 -10.95
C ASP A 919 -30.45 -37.85 -10.91
N GLU A 920 -29.23 -38.22 -11.28
CA GLU A 920 -28.09 -37.31 -11.34
C GLU A 920 -28.22 -36.29 -12.48
N VAL A 921 -28.70 -36.70 -13.65
CA VAL A 921 -28.97 -35.78 -14.79
C VAL A 921 -30.10 -34.80 -14.44
N ARG A 922 -31.16 -35.25 -13.76
CA ARG A 922 -32.25 -34.38 -13.28
C ARG A 922 -31.77 -33.33 -12.27
N ARG A 923 -30.79 -33.67 -11.44
CA ARG A 923 -30.21 -32.74 -10.45
C ARG A 923 -29.33 -31.65 -11.12
N ARG A 924 -28.82 -31.89 -12.33
CA ARG A 924 -28.03 -30.92 -13.08
C ARG A 924 -28.95 -30.00 -13.89
N ARG A 925 -28.99 -28.70 -13.59
CA ARG A 925 -29.86 -27.65 -14.19
C ARG A 925 -29.88 -27.54 -15.74
N PHE A 926 -29.09 -28.32 -16.48
CA PHE A 926 -28.85 -28.14 -17.93
C PHE A 926 -29.45 -29.21 -18.84
N VAL A 927 -30.18 -30.22 -18.32
CA VAL A 927 -30.75 -31.29 -19.16
C VAL A 927 -32.20 -31.57 -18.78
N ASP A 928 -33.12 -30.79 -19.33
CA ASP A 928 -34.53 -30.79 -18.87
C ASP A 928 -35.47 -31.62 -19.77
N SER A 929 -35.01 -32.71 -20.38
CA SER A 929 -35.92 -33.57 -21.16
C SER A 929 -35.65 -35.06 -21.01
N GLN A 930 -36.73 -35.81 -20.74
CA GLN A 930 -36.76 -37.27 -20.70
C GLN A 930 -36.21 -37.89 -22.02
N ALA A 931 -36.40 -37.19 -23.15
CA ALA A 931 -35.88 -37.57 -24.45
C ALA A 931 -34.33 -37.60 -24.52
N VAL A 932 -33.65 -36.71 -23.80
CA VAL A 932 -32.18 -36.71 -23.73
C VAL A 932 -31.71 -37.89 -22.86
N ILE A 933 -32.37 -38.15 -21.74
CA ILE A 933 -32.03 -39.26 -20.82
C ILE A 933 -32.13 -40.62 -21.53
N ASP A 934 -33.17 -40.84 -22.35
CA ASP A 934 -33.33 -42.10 -23.08
C ASP A 934 -32.27 -42.31 -24.18
N GLN A 935 -31.67 -41.23 -24.72
CA GLN A 935 -30.55 -41.33 -25.66
C GLN A 935 -29.25 -41.85 -25.00
N TYR A 936 -29.05 -41.58 -23.72
CA TYR A 936 -27.85 -42.03 -22.98
C TYR A 936 -27.92 -43.50 -22.55
N ARG A 937 -29.11 -44.13 -22.54
CA ARG A 937 -29.30 -45.50 -22.05
C ARG A 937 -28.42 -46.54 -22.77
N PRO A 938 -28.31 -46.58 -24.11
CA PRO A 938 -27.44 -47.55 -24.79
C PRO A 938 -25.94 -47.29 -24.54
N HIS A 939 -25.54 -46.01 -24.44
CA HIS A 939 -24.16 -45.63 -24.16
C HIS A 939 -23.74 -46.01 -22.73
N ALA A 940 -24.62 -45.80 -21.75
CA ALA A 940 -24.38 -46.18 -20.36
C ALA A 940 -24.08 -47.67 -20.19
N TRP A 941 -24.82 -48.52 -20.90
CA TRP A 941 -24.59 -49.97 -20.90
C TRP A 941 -23.27 -50.36 -21.57
N SER A 942 -22.99 -49.80 -22.75
CA SER A 942 -21.72 -50.05 -23.46
C SER A 942 -20.51 -49.60 -22.64
N TRP A 943 -20.62 -48.47 -21.95
CA TRP A 943 -19.57 -47.93 -21.10
C TRP A 943 -19.36 -48.79 -19.84
N LEU A 944 -20.45 -49.25 -19.23
CA LEU A 944 -20.39 -50.15 -18.08
C LEU A 944 -19.73 -51.49 -18.42
N ASP A 945 -20.11 -52.11 -19.55
CA ASP A 945 -19.51 -53.36 -20.03
C ASP A 945 -18.01 -53.17 -20.30
N HIS A 946 -17.61 -52.01 -20.84
CA HIS A 946 -16.20 -51.67 -21.09
C HIS A 946 -15.39 -51.53 -19.79
N LEU A 947 -15.89 -50.78 -18.81
CA LEU A 947 -15.23 -50.63 -17.50
C LEU A 947 -15.22 -51.92 -16.68
N ALA A 948 -16.30 -52.71 -16.76
CA ALA A 948 -16.37 -54.01 -16.10
C ALA A 948 -15.33 -54.98 -16.70
N ALA A 949 -15.25 -55.09 -18.03
CA ALA A 949 -14.25 -55.92 -18.71
C ALA A 949 -12.81 -55.54 -18.34
N ALA A 950 -12.49 -54.25 -18.30
CA ALA A 950 -11.18 -53.74 -17.88
C ALA A 950 -10.85 -54.06 -16.40
N ALA A 951 -11.85 -53.97 -15.50
CA ALA A 951 -11.69 -54.34 -14.10
C ALA A 951 -11.49 -55.86 -13.90
N TYR A 952 -12.13 -56.69 -14.72
CA TYR A 952 -11.96 -58.14 -14.71
C TYR A 952 -10.57 -58.55 -15.22
N GLU A 953 -10.07 -57.97 -16.31
CA GLU A 953 -8.71 -58.22 -16.83
C GLU A 953 -7.62 -57.78 -15.84
N SER A 954 -7.82 -56.66 -15.13
CA SER A 954 -6.90 -56.19 -14.08
C SER A 954 -6.85 -57.14 -12.87
N LYS A 955 -8.00 -57.64 -12.40
CA LYS A 955 -8.07 -58.66 -11.33
C LYS A 955 -7.45 -59.98 -11.78
N GLU A 956 -7.69 -60.42 -13.01
CA GLU A 956 -7.04 -61.61 -13.57
C GLU A 956 -5.53 -61.43 -13.65
N ASN A 957 -5.02 -60.31 -14.19
CA ASN A 957 -3.58 -60.05 -14.27
C ASN A 957 -2.91 -59.95 -12.88
N GLN A 958 -3.56 -59.39 -11.87
CA GLN A 958 -3.07 -59.43 -10.48
C GLN A 958 -3.10 -60.85 -9.88
N MET A 959 -4.12 -61.65 -10.22
CA MET A 959 -4.22 -63.04 -9.77
C MET A 959 -3.14 -63.91 -10.45
N TRP A 960 -2.90 -63.72 -11.75
CA TRP A 960 -1.85 -64.38 -12.53
C TRP A 960 -0.44 -63.92 -12.14
N SER A 961 -0.24 -62.66 -11.73
CA SER A 961 1.05 -62.19 -11.20
C SER A 961 1.35 -62.76 -9.81
N LYS A 962 0.36 -62.82 -8.91
CA LYS A 962 0.46 -63.53 -7.61
C LYS A 962 0.68 -65.04 -7.79
N LEU A 963 0.06 -65.67 -8.77
CA LEU A 963 0.29 -67.07 -9.15
C LEU A 963 1.67 -67.31 -9.78
N ARG A 964 2.23 -66.34 -10.52
CA ARG A 964 3.62 -66.40 -11.04
C ARG A 964 4.67 -66.24 -9.95
N ILE A 965 4.42 -65.41 -8.92
CA ILE A 965 5.29 -65.28 -7.75
C ILE A 965 5.22 -66.56 -6.88
N GLY A 966 4.03 -67.14 -6.72
CA GLY A 966 3.85 -68.43 -6.02
C GLY A 966 4.47 -69.65 -6.72
N LYS A 967 4.67 -69.61 -8.04
CA LYS A 967 5.35 -70.67 -8.81
C LYS A 967 6.87 -70.52 -8.91
N ARG A 968 7.45 -69.41 -8.47
CA ARG A 968 8.92 -69.24 -8.34
C ARG A 968 9.47 -69.64 -6.97
N ASN A 969 8.60 -69.87 -5.98
CA ASN A 969 8.96 -70.33 -4.64
C ASN A 969 8.49 -71.78 -4.35
N ARG A 970 8.47 -72.66 -5.36
CA ARG A 970 8.37 -74.11 -5.19
C ARG A 970 9.42 -74.83 -6.01
#